data_AF-A0AAD8XWZ9-F1
#
_entry.id   AF-A0AAD8XWZ9-F1
#
_cell.length_a   1.000
_cell.length_b   1.000
_cell.length_c   1.000
_cell.angle_alpha   90.00
_cell.angle_beta   90.00
_cell.angle_gamma   90.00
#
_symmetry.space_group_name_H-M   'P 1'
#
loop_
_entity.id
_entity.type
_entity.pdbx_description
1 polymer ?
#
loop_
_entity_poly.entity_id
_entity_poly.type
_entity_poly.pdbx_seq_one_letter_code
_entity_poly.pdbx_strand_id
1 'polypeptide(L)'
;MTNTEPSVSEASLNFFKTPWTNGHFPSLNDCLSIGSCHVHDDESCICDTEVAVNDVFTSSSEISSIADLKAALHIGAADPNPSKMVILLTSAAVKLMAWLCILPVVTARASIWKSKPLFLKNIKSEVHISGSSFVFRNPVQFISVVQTEARDAYHETDEVLDSLFYHPSHPPYLAMVLAQRFGLSNASPSLIERAVTAYEAGSYESNNLQFGSGKYGDLGSLIAVILLDPESREAVLDADQSHGHAKAPLDKVISVFRSMGLKFESPLVMPTLLDSYDTIGQGSYESPSVFNFYLVEFAHPGAVQDASLTSPETSLYQSYRLLYLLDALSTTVKFGVNDCPRVPTFEGWKISSPFQCSTVEGNTNFSPARFSYWPSSVESVQSIVSELSLLLTSSRMTTSNEALITSLVQPIFDTGDISKAIRAAQQYILTTPEAHTTGIARISGNERQITGYESKPRGAYKALVFLNFAGGVDSYNLLVPKGQCGSGEDGYAAYAASRGNAVPLAGLTSISTSDQVCQEFGVHSDFSLLADLYNQTIFFANIGTLFKPLTRHDDWNNGDLFAHNAMQYNLARGDPHGEVPDTGVFGRLLDMLQKQGHHTSANNLKGEKQMLQGFPEYKNTITEVTLSNPKDLNQYPTVTNLFDVAKQLNGVGELGNSFFGEAWADSVSTALFEHEQLMAIAAAGIEVTDYPLNGDSSLSKGLNAIANHMLSRDFRNVNRDIYVLREGGFDMHFSSDGLAPAFQDMNAELGKFINEMKRQGIWEDVAIVFGSEFGRAIPTNSNGGTDHGWGGHAFLIGGGVNGGKILGDYPHPLNSAHDQYLRGRMIPTTPHEFVWNGVAQWLGVRADSDLDLVLPNRKSFSECDHFTDKDLFVDGACDCTIIDGACSCQCDTVTYSPTVTPTSSPSEPSPTDSPTADLPDGGTLVNSIIDSEGSYEPFGCNTSNRAYASVDGSLEKFSCDRTDRHDVSSGIVFSPPSVQATIAKKVRVYVGDGGTGLDPIRVALKGRINPEASWESIGSGALEYSNDDARNVRSSALYIESTYESGDVNYTYAEVGFPVTTKSILTTRYHSQQRGITIQLGSKLLKLRFLDFPDNAQAVNTVLYPGSVESFGCSRTVRAGDAIAPTTEKYMCDHLDMPQQDGMWVDSMIISPAHEKLSVAKDLRLTLIVIVKL
;
A
#
# COMPACT_ATOMS: atom_id res chain seq x y z
N MET A 1 26.12 -41.57 26.66
CA MET A 1 27.50 -41.86 26.21
C MET A 1 27.35 -42.93 25.14
N THR A 2 27.64 -42.76 23.86
CA THR A 2 28.70 -41.99 23.18
C THR A 2 28.20 -41.39 21.86
N ASN A 3 28.80 -40.28 21.47
CA ASN A 3 28.68 -39.58 20.17
C ASN A 3 28.74 -40.52 18.96
N THR A 4 27.86 -40.28 17.97
CA THR A 4 28.17 -40.14 16.52
C THR A 4 26.87 -39.77 15.79
N GLU A 5 26.81 -38.55 15.23
CA GLU A 5 25.99 -38.24 14.04
C GLU A 5 26.49 -39.06 12.82
N PRO A 6 25.74 -39.20 11.69
CA PRO A 6 24.54 -38.42 11.29
C PRO A 6 23.39 -39.23 10.61
N SER A 7 22.23 -38.61 10.37
CA SER A 7 21.34 -39.04 9.28
C SER A 7 20.55 -37.88 8.67
N VAL A 8 20.67 -37.75 7.36
CA VAL A 8 19.72 -37.10 6.46
C VAL A 8 18.57 -38.06 6.26
N SER A 9 17.35 -37.56 6.37
CA SER A 9 16.16 -38.36 6.11
C SER A 9 16.11 -38.76 4.63
N GLU A 10 15.79 -40.02 4.35
CA GLU A 10 15.59 -40.58 3.00
C GLU A 10 14.55 -39.84 2.14
N ALA A 11 13.74 -38.94 2.72
CA ALA A 11 12.63 -38.26 2.06
C ALA A 11 13.00 -37.00 1.26
N SER A 12 14.20 -36.43 1.44
CA SER A 12 14.64 -35.21 0.73
C SER A 12 15.82 -35.49 -0.20
N LEU A 13 15.54 -36.08 -1.36
CA LEU A 13 16.55 -36.23 -2.40
C LEU A 13 16.72 -34.89 -3.12
N ASN A 14 17.52 -33.99 -2.55
CA ASN A 14 17.98 -32.79 -3.25
C ASN A 14 19.05 -33.21 -4.28
N PHE A 15 18.68 -33.27 -5.55
CA PHE A 15 19.60 -33.61 -6.63
C PHE A 15 20.25 -32.35 -7.22
N PHE A 16 21.57 -32.38 -7.37
CA PHE A 16 22.33 -31.32 -8.04
C PHE A 16 23.14 -31.93 -9.19
N LYS A 17 23.11 -31.27 -10.37
CA LYS A 17 23.95 -31.68 -11.49
C LYS A 17 25.40 -31.35 -11.16
N THR A 18 26.24 -32.38 -11.01
CA THR A 18 27.68 -32.21 -10.82
C THR A 18 28.40 -32.30 -12.16
N PRO A 19 29.18 -31.28 -12.57
CA PRO A 19 30.03 -31.39 -13.75
C PRO A 19 31.16 -32.39 -13.48
N TRP A 20 31.14 -33.49 -14.24
CA TRP A 20 32.19 -34.49 -14.19
C TRP A 20 33.45 -34.01 -14.91
N THR A 21 34.61 -34.35 -14.37
CA THR A 21 35.89 -33.94 -14.96
C THR A 21 35.99 -34.47 -16.40
N ASN A 22 36.29 -33.59 -17.36
CA ASN A 22 36.32 -33.88 -18.80
C ASN A 22 34.99 -34.39 -19.39
N GLY A 23 33.85 -34.18 -18.72
CA GLY A 23 32.55 -34.69 -19.16
C GLY A 23 32.42 -36.21 -19.06
N HIS A 24 33.30 -36.86 -18.30
CA HIS A 24 33.35 -38.32 -18.18
C HIS A 24 32.62 -38.77 -16.91
N PHE A 25 31.39 -39.24 -17.07
CA PHE A 25 30.50 -39.69 -15.99
C PHE A 25 30.26 -41.20 -16.06
N PRO A 26 30.04 -41.87 -14.92
CA PRO A 26 29.81 -43.31 -14.88
C PRO A 26 28.49 -43.68 -15.57
N SER A 27 28.53 -44.69 -16.44
CA SER A 27 27.35 -45.32 -17.00
C SER A 27 26.84 -46.46 -16.10
N LEU A 28 25.65 -46.98 -16.40
CA LEU A 28 25.06 -48.11 -15.68
C LEU A 28 25.98 -49.34 -15.64
N ASN A 29 26.69 -49.58 -16.75
CA ASN A 29 27.65 -50.67 -16.86
C ASN A 29 28.92 -50.43 -16.05
N ASP A 30 29.34 -49.17 -15.90
CA ASP A 30 30.50 -48.81 -15.11
C ASP A 30 30.23 -49.03 -13.62
N CYS A 31 29.04 -48.70 -13.13
CA CYS A 31 28.63 -48.96 -11.75
C CYS A 31 28.70 -50.45 -11.38
N LEU A 32 28.21 -51.34 -12.26
CA LEU A 32 28.27 -52.79 -12.04
C LEU A 32 29.70 -53.34 -11.99
N SER A 33 30.66 -52.61 -12.56
CA SER A 33 32.07 -53.01 -12.63
C SER A 33 32.93 -52.48 -11.48
N ILE A 34 32.44 -51.49 -10.74
CA ILE A 34 33.15 -50.85 -9.64
C ILE A 34 32.70 -51.51 -8.34
N GLY A 35 33.63 -52.16 -7.63
CA GLY A 35 33.31 -52.96 -6.43
C GLY A 35 32.78 -52.18 -5.22
N SER A 36 32.89 -50.85 -5.24
CA SER A 36 32.36 -49.92 -4.22
C SER A 36 30.98 -49.35 -4.57
N CYS A 37 30.38 -49.84 -5.67
CA CYS A 37 29.15 -49.33 -6.23
C CYS A 37 28.03 -50.38 -6.23
N HIS A 38 26.79 -49.94 -6.06
CA HIS A 38 25.59 -50.78 -5.95
C HIS A 38 24.44 -50.18 -6.78
N VAL A 39 23.84 -50.99 -7.67
CA VAL A 39 22.67 -50.59 -8.48
C VAL A 39 21.37 -50.91 -7.73
N HIS A 40 20.48 -49.93 -7.63
CA HIS A 40 19.14 -49.99 -7.07
C HIS A 40 18.09 -50.36 -8.13
N ASP A 41 16.89 -50.71 -7.66
CA ASP A 41 15.79 -51.23 -8.47
C ASP A 41 15.26 -50.28 -9.56
N ASP A 42 15.49 -48.98 -9.42
CA ASP A 42 15.15 -47.97 -10.43
C ASP A 42 16.31 -47.64 -11.37
N GLU A 43 17.18 -48.62 -11.60
CA GLU A 43 18.36 -48.53 -12.47
C GLU A 43 19.40 -47.51 -12.01
N SER A 44 19.50 -47.30 -10.70
CA SER A 44 20.24 -46.18 -10.14
C SER A 44 21.49 -46.61 -9.31
N CYS A 45 22.71 -46.02 -9.42
CA CYS A 45 23.92 -46.44 -8.69
C CYS A 45 24.27 -45.58 -7.49
N ILE A 46 24.50 -46.23 -6.35
CA ILE A 46 25.18 -45.65 -5.19
C ILE A 46 26.62 -46.12 -5.19
N CYS A 47 27.59 -45.22 -5.01
CA CYS A 47 29.00 -45.56 -4.88
C CYS A 47 29.61 -44.98 -3.60
N ASP A 48 30.59 -45.69 -3.01
CA ASP A 48 31.47 -45.07 -2.03
C ASP A 48 32.36 -44.01 -2.70
N THR A 49 32.61 -42.93 -1.99
CA THR A 49 33.41 -41.80 -2.51
C THR A 49 34.52 -41.37 -1.56
N GLU A 50 35.64 -40.93 -2.11
CA GLU A 50 36.77 -40.31 -1.43
C GLU A 50 36.92 -38.84 -1.84
N VAL A 51 37.04 -37.93 -0.87
CA VAL A 51 37.27 -36.51 -1.13
C VAL A 51 38.77 -36.20 -1.05
N ALA A 52 39.35 -35.71 -2.14
CA ALA A 52 40.71 -35.19 -2.20
C ALA A 52 40.69 -33.66 -2.27
N VAL A 53 41.56 -33.01 -1.49
CA VAL A 53 41.79 -31.55 -1.57
C VAL A 53 43.22 -31.32 -2.03
N ASN A 54 43.36 -30.75 -3.22
CA ASN A 54 44.65 -30.54 -3.87
C ASN A 54 44.85 -29.05 -4.16
N ASP A 55 46.10 -28.58 -4.09
CA ASP A 55 46.43 -27.24 -4.60
C ASP A 55 46.20 -27.20 -6.12
N VAL A 56 45.58 -26.13 -6.62
CA VAL A 56 45.33 -25.98 -8.07
C VAL A 56 46.59 -25.50 -8.79
N PHE A 57 47.29 -24.56 -8.16
CA PHE A 57 48.55 -24.01 -8.65
C PHE A 57 49.65 -24.31 -7.65
N THR A 58 50.70 -25.00 -8.06
CA THR A 58 51.85 -25.26 -7.17
C THR A 58 52.88 -24.14 -7.21
N SER A 59 52.76 -23.25 -8.20
CA SER A 59 53.62 -22.09 -8.39
C SER A 59 52.85 -20.91 -9.01
N SER A 60 53.28 -19.68 -8.71
CA SER A 60 52.68 -18.48 -9.32
C SER A 60 52.90 -18.37 -10.83
N SER A 61 53.87 -19.12 -11.38
CA SER A 61 54.16 -19.18 -12.83
C SER A 61 53.12 -19.97 -13.63
N GLU A 62 52.28 -20.78 -12.98
CA GLU A 62 51.21 -21.53 -13.64
C GLU A 62 49.98 -20.67 -13.97
N ILE A 63 49.92 -19.44 -13.43
CA ILE A 63 48.82 -18.50 -13.66
C ILE A 63 49.15 -17.62 -14.86
N SER A 64 48.64 -17.99 -16.04
CA SER A 64 48.87 -17.26 -17.30
C SER A 64 47.90 -16.10 -17.53
N SER A 65 46.68 -16.18 -17.03
CA SER A 65 45.68 -15.12 -17.15
C SER A 65 44.64 -15.16 -16.02
N ILE A 66 43.86 -14.08 -15.90
CA ILE A 66 42.72 -14.02 -14.97
C ILE A 66 41.60 -14.99 -15.39
N ALA A 67 41.44 -15.24 -16.69
CA ALA A 67 40.46 -16.21 -17.20
C ALA A 67 40.84 -17.63 -16.75
N ASP A 68 42.12 -17.99 -16.84
CA ASP A 68 42.62 -19.29 -16.38
C ASP A 68 42.45 -19.46 -14.86
N LEU A 69 42.68 -18.39 -14.10
CA LEU A 69 42.49 -18.41 -12.65
C LEU A 69 41.01 -18.57 -12.27
N LYS A 70 40.09 -17.88 -12.95
CA LYS A 70 38.65 -18.01 -12.73
C LYS A 70 38.10 -19.37 -13.17
N ALA A 71 38.69 -19.96 -14.22
CA ALA A 71 38.32 -21.28 -14.71
C ALA A 71 38.92 -22.44 -13.88
N ALA A 72 39.91 -22.15 -13.02
CA ALA A 72 40.60 -23.18 -12.23
C ALA A 72 40.31 -23.06 -10.73
N LEU A 73 40.10 -21.86 -10.20
CA LEU A 73 39.80 -21.60 -8.79
C LEU A 73 38.33 -21.25 -8.61
N HIS A 74 37.60 -22.18 -8.03
CA HIS A 74 36.18 -22.06 -7.74
C HIS A 74 35.91 -22.18 -6.24
N ILE A 75 36.90 -21.92 -5.38
CA ILE A 75 36.71 -21.90 -3.93
C ILE A 75 37.31 -20.63 -3.34
N GLY A 76 36.64 -20.06 -2.34
CA GLY A 76 36.83 -18.66 -1.95
C GLY A 76 37.92 -18.47 -0.96
N ALA A 77 38.17 -17.25 -0.51
CA ALA A 77 39.06 -16.98 0.61
C ALA A 77 38.51 -15.81 1.44
N ALA A 78 38.85 -15.78 2.73
CA ALA A 78 38.66 -14.58 3.54
C ALA A 78 39.53 -13.43 2.97
N ASP A 79 39.09 -12.17 3.14
CA ASP A 79 39.86 -10.98 2.73
C ASP A 79 41.23 -10.99 3.44
N PRO A 80 42.32 -11.32 2.73
CA PRO A 80 43.63 -11.40 3.34
C PRO A 80 44.16 -9.99 3.55
N ASN A 81 44.88 -9.75 4.66
CA ASN A 81 45.45 -8.45 4.96
C ASN A 81 46.24 -7.89 3.74
N PRO A 82 45.76 -6.81 3.10
CA PRO A 82 46.27 -6.36 1.79
C PRO A 82 47.72 -5.89 1.85
N SER A 83 48.21 -5.53 3.05
CA SER A 83 49.59 -5.14 3.28
C SER A 83 50.62 -6.27 3.08
N LYS A 84 50.17 -7.51 2.92
CA LYS A 84 51.03 -8.69 2.71
C LYS A 84 50.84 -9.37 1.35
N MET A 85 50.05 -8.79 0.44
CA MET A 85 49.84 -9.36 -0.90
C MET A 85 50.85 -8.82 -1.91
N VAL A 86 51.27 -9.67 -2.86
CA VAL A 86 52.14 -9.30 -3.98
C VAL A 86 51.31 -9.29 -5.27
N ILE A 87 51.56 -8.32 -6.15
CA ILE A 87 50.91 -8.24 -7.45
C ILE A 87 51.52 -9.30 -8.37
N LEU A 88 50.68 -10.21 -8.89
CA LEU A 88 51.11 -11.26 -9.81
C LEU A 88 50.94 -10.84 -11.27
N LEU A 89 49.82 -10.19 -11.60
CA LEU A 89 49.47 -9.77 -12.96
C LEU A 89 48.67 -8.46 -12.95
N THR A 90 48.89 -7.59 -13.94
CA THR A 90 48.14 -6.34 -14.13
C THR A 90 47.70 -6.17 -15.58
N SER A 91 46.46 -5.72 -15.77
CA SER A 91 45.92 -5.26 -17.06
C SER A 91 45.20 -3.93 -16.89
N ALA A 92 44.77 -3.29 -17.99
CA ALA A 92 44.04 -2.02 -17.96
C ALA A 92 42.68 -2.11 -17.21
N ALA A 93 42.09 -3.30 -17.10
CA ALA A 93 40.77 -3.50 -16.49
C ALA A 93 40.81 -4.21 -15.12
N VAL A 94 41.89 -4.93 -14.78
CA VAL A 94 41.93 -5.83 -13.60
C VAL A 94 43.32 -5.92 -12.97
N LYS A 95 43.39 -5.98 -11.63
CA LYS A 95 44.61 -6.29 -10.85
C LYS A 95 44.48 -7.65 -10.15
N LEU A 96 45.47 -8.53 -10.30
CA LEU A 96 45.59 -9.79 -9.56
C LEU A 96 46.67 -9.66 -8.48
N MET A 97 46.28 -9.90 -7.23
CA MET A 97 47.18 -9.91 -6.07
C MET A 97 47.12 -11.29 -5.41
N ALA A 98 48.25 -11.82 -4.91
CA ALA A 98 48.27 -13.08 -4.17
C ALA A 98 48.99 -12.93 -2.82
N TRP A 99 48.53 -13.67 -1.81
CA TRP A 99 49.24 -13.79 -0.54
C TRP A 99 50.31 -14.88 -0.65
N LEU A 100 51.59 -14.49 -0.58
CA LEU A 100 52.74 -15.38 -0.71
C LEU A 100 53.46 -15.47 0.63
N CYS A 101 53.24 -16.56 1.36
CA CYS A 101 54.07 -16.92 2.51
C CYS A 101 54.83 -18.22 2.17
N ILE A 102 56.05 -18.08 1.64
CA ILE A 102 57.07 -19.14 1.55
C ILE A 102 56.56 -20.50 0.96
N LEU A 103 55.86 -20.44 -0.19
CA LEU A 103 55.25 -21.52 -1.04
C LEU A 103 53.84 -22.00 -0.62
N PRO A 104 52.94 -22.45 -1.54
CA PRO A 104 52.52 -21.89 -2.82
C PRO A 104 51.49 -20.73 -2.64
N VAL A 105 50.92 -20.16 -3.72
CA VAL A 105 49.88 -19.11 -3.64
C VAL A 105 48.74 -19.62 -2.75
N VAL A 106 48.42 -19.00 -1.62
CA VAL A 106 47.35 -19.52 -0.74
C VAL A 106 46.00 -18.93 -1.11
N THR A 107 45.99 -17.63 -1.42
CA THR A 107 44.80 -16.87 -1.77
C THR A 107 45.12 -15.85 -2.86
N ALA A 108 44.18 -15.65 -3.78
CA ALA A 108 44.24 -14.72 -4.88
C ALA A 108 43.09 -13.71 -4.79
N ARG A 109 43.40 -12.43 -4.95
CA ARG A 109 42.43 -11.34 -5.06
C ARG A 109 42.40 -10.85 -6.51
N ALA A 110 41.26 -11.04 -7.17
CA ALA A 110 40.99 -10.43 -8.48
C ALA A 110 40.15 -9.16 -8.28
N SER A 111 40.68 -8.01 -8.67
CA SER A 111 39.97 -6.72 -8.58
C SER A 111 39.67 -6.21 -9.99
N ILE A 112 38.43 -6.36 -10.46
CA ILE A 112 37.98 -5.79 -11.74
C ILE A 112 37.53 -4.35 -11.47
N TRP A 113 37.91 -3.41 -12.34
CA TRP A 113 37.59 -2.00 -12.19
C TRP A 113 36.08 -1.80 -11.94
N LYS A 114 35.72 -1.09 -10.86
CA LYS A 114 34.34 -0.88 -10.34
C LYS A 114 33.60 -2.09 -9.74
N SER A 115 34.19 -3.27 -9.55
CA SER A 115 33.53 -4.44 -8.89
C SER A 115 34.02 -4.69 -7.45
N LYS A 116 33.29 -5.49 -6.65
CA LYS A 116 33.79 -6.00 -5.36
C LYS A 116 34.98 -6.94 -5.63
N PRO A 117 36.06 -6.90 -4.82
CA PRO A 117 37.19 -7.80 -5.01
C PRO A 117 36.76 -9.26 -4.77
N LEU A 118 37.13 -10.15 -5.69
CA LEU A 118 36.90 -11.59 -5.58
C LEU A 118 38.11 -12.24 -4.92
N PHE A 119 37.89 -12.97 -3.83
CA PHE A 119 38.94 -13.66 -3.09
C PHE A 119 38.81 -15.17 -3.28
N LEU A 120 39.81 -15.80 -3.89
CA LEU A 120 39.83 -17.21 -4.26
C LEU A 120 40.97 -17.92 -3.53
N LYS A 121 40.74 -19.11 -3.00
CA LYS A 121 41.77 -19.97 -2.41
C LYS A 121 42.29 -20.92 -3.47
N ASN A 122 43.60 -21.15 -3.44
CA ASN A 122 44.30 -21.95 -4.43
C ASN A 122 44.17 -23.45 -4.15
N ILE A 123 42.94 -23.94 -4.03
CA ILE A 123 42.67 -25.36 -3.81
C ILE A 123 41.47 -25.79 -4.64
N LYS A 124 41.49 -27.05 -5.10
CA LYS A 124 40.35 -27.76 -5.66
C LYS A 124 40.00 -28.92 -4.76
N SER A 125 38.71 -29.16 -4.59
CA SER A 125 38.19 -30.33 -3.89
C SER A 125 37.54 -31.23 -4.93
N GLU A 126 38.04 -32.44 -5.04
CA GLU A 126 37.63 -33.45 -6.02
C GLU A 126 37.07 -34.66 -5.27
N VAL A 127 35.95 -35.18 -5.73
CA VAL A 127 35.34 -36.41 -5.23
C VAL A 127 35.62 -37.51 -6.22
N HIS A 128 36.26 -38.55 -5.74
CA HIS A 128 36.61 -39.75 -6.47
C HIS A 128 35.63 -40.84 -6.08
N ILE A 129 35.03 -41.53 -7.06
CA ILE A 129 34.35 -42.79 -6.75
C ILE A 129 35.44 -43.81 -6.39
N SER A 130 35.39 -44.35 -5.17
CA SER A 130 36.42 -45.23 -4.61
C SER A 130 36.66 -46.42 -5.52
N GLY A 131 37.90 -46.69 -5.90
CA GLY A 131 38.24 -47.80 -6.80
C GLY A 131 37.94 -47.56 -8.28
N SER A 132 37.67 -46.33 -8.71
CA SER A 132 37.46 -45.96 -10.11
C SER A 132 38.28 -44.73 -10.55
N SER A 133 38.25 -44.41 -11.85
CA SER A 133 38.81 -43.16 -12.39
C SER A 133 37.78 -42.03 -12.51
N PHE A 134 36.55 -42.24 -12.04
CA PHE A 134 35.50 -41.24 -12.11
C PHE A 134 35.71 -40.19 -11.03
N VAL A 135 35.84 -38.94 -11.48
CA VAL A 135 36.12 -37.79 -10.65
C VAL A 135 35.17 -36.68 -11.02
N PHE A 136 34.57 -36.09 -10.01
CA PHE A 136 33.79 -34.86 -10.15
C PHE A 136 34.24 -33.87 -9.08
N ARG A 137 33.89 -32.61 -9.27
CA ARG A 137 34.14 -31.61 -8.24
C ARG A 137 33.27 -31.91 -7.02
N ASN A 138 33.81 -31.71 -5.81
CA ASN A 138 33.06 -31.89 -4.59
C ASN A 138 31.77 -31.06 -4.60
N PRO A 139 30.58 -31.67 -4.45
CA PRO A 139 29.33 -30.95 -4.40
C PRO A 139 29.28 -30.10 -3.14
N VAL A 140 28.38 -29.12 -3.13
CA VAL A 140 28.18 -28.21 -2.00
C VAL A 140 28.03 -29.01 -0.70
N GLN A 141 28.96 -28.84 0.24
CA GLN A 141 28.73 -29.20 1.63
C GLN A 141 28.13 -28.00 2.31
N PHE A 142 26.88 -28.11 2.74
CA PHE A 142 26.27 -27.14 3.64
C PHE A 142 27.07 -27.07 4.95
N ILE A 143 28.02 -26.14 5.04
CA ILE A 143 28.68 -25.61 6.23
C ILE A 143 28.80 -26.51 7.49
N SER A 144 30.04 -26.67 7.98
CA SER A 144 30.30 -27.12 9.34
C SER A 144 29.74 -26.15 10.39
N VAL A 145 28.83 -26.63 11.23
CA VAL A 145 28.20 -25.89 12.35
C VAL A 145 29.20 -25.48 13.44
N VAL A 146 30.43 -26.01 13.40
CA VAL A 146 31.43 -25.87 14.47
C VAL A 146 32.55 -24.91 14.08
N GLN A 147 32.87 -24.75 12.79
CA GLN A 147 33.88 -23.80 12.31
C GLN A 147 33.43 -23.18 10.99
N THR A 148 32.98 -21.94 11.08
CA THR A 148 32.46 -21.16 9.96
C THR A 148 33.55 -20.25 9.38
N GLU A 149 34.01 -20.48 8.14
CA GLU A 149 34.78 -19.47 7.40
C GLU A 149 33.86 -18.69 6.44
N ALA A 150 34.08 -17.37 6.29
CA ALA A 150 33.33 -16.51 5.35
C ALA A 150 33.48 -16.96 3.89
N ARG A 151 34.58 -17.66 3.57
CA ARG A 151 34.87 -18.32 2.30
C ARG A 151 33.78 -19.29 1.85
N ASP A 152 33.28 -20.10 2.78
CA ASP A 152 32.35 -21.18 2.45
C ASP A 152 30.99 -20.59 2.07
N ALA A 153 30.57 -19.49 2.73
CA ALA A 153 29.33 -18.79 2.41
C ALA A 153 29.29 -18.22 0.97
N TYR A 154 30.38 -17.58 0.52
CA TYR A 154 30.41 -17.00 -0.84
C TYR A 154 30.36 -18.07 -1.94
N HIS A 155 31.08 -19.17 -1.77
CA HIS A 155 31.10 -20.22 -2.79
C HIS A 155 29.84 -21.05 -2.81
N GLU A 156 29.24 -21.29 -1.66
CA GLU A 156 27.93 -21.95 -1.60
C GLU A 156 26.84 -21.07 -2.20
N THR A 157 26.93 -19.75 -2.01
CA THR A 157 26.02 -18.81 -2.68
C THR A 157 26.15 -18.90 -4.20
N ASP A 158 27.37 -18.86 -4.74
CA ASP A 158 27.60 -18.93 -6.19
C ASP A 158 27.11 -20.27 -6.79
N GLU A 159 27.34 -21.41 -6.13
CA GLU A 159 26.87 -22.72 -6.62
C GLU A 159 25.35 -22.89 -6.51
N VAL A 160 24.71 -22.33 -5.46
CA VAL A 160 23.23 -22.31 -5.37
C VAL A 160 22.65 -21.44 -6.48
N LEU A 161 23.26 -20.29 -6.76
CA LEU A 161 22.85 -19.43 -7.89
C LEU A 161 23.00 -20.17 -9.22
N ASP A 162 24.11 -20.88 -9.46
CA ASP A 162 24.29 -21.70 -10.66
C ASP A 162 23.24 -22.82 -10.73
N SER A 163 22.98 -23.51 -9.62
CA SER A 163 21.94 -24.56 -9.60
C SER A 163 20.55 -24.01 -9.90
N LEU A 164 20.19 -22.83 -9.40
CA LEU A 164 18.91 -22.17 -9.70
C LEU A 164 18.85 -21.73 -11.16
N PHE A 165 19.95 -21.19 -11.69
CA PHE A 165 20.06 -20.73 -13.08
C PHE A 165 19.94 -21.89 -14.09
N TYR A 166 20.53 -23.05 -13.79
CA TYR A 166 20.46 -24.26 -14.61
C TYR A 166 19.30 -25.20 -14.25
N HIS A 167 18.41 -24.78 -13.33
CA HIS A 167 17.26 -25.59 -12.95
C HIS A 167 16.26 -25.65 -14.12
N PRO A 168 15.70 -26.83 -14.49
CA PRO A 168 14.80 -26.96 -15.64
C PRO A 168 13.53 -26.11 -15.57
N SER A 169 13.07 -25.72 -14.36
CA SER A 169 11.92 -24.82 -14.21
C SER A 169 12.26 -23.34 -14.36
N HIS A 170 13.54 -22.95 -14.30
CA HIS A 170 13.94 -21.56 -14.38
C HIS A 170 13.62 -20.93 -15.74
N PRO A 171 13.99 -21.52 -16.89
CA PRO A 171 13.66 -20.94 -18.19
C PRO A 171 12.15 -20.81 -18.45
N PRO A 172 11.29 -21.82 -18.19
CA PRO A 172 9.84 -21.69 -18.38
C PRO A 172 9.22 -20.61 -17.50
N TYR A 173 9.59 -20.55 -16.22
CA TYR A 173 9.11 -19.52 -15.29
C TYR A 173 9.51 -18.12 -15.77
N LEU A 174 10.77 -17.94 -16.15
CA LEU A 174 11.26 -16.66 -16.64
C LEU A 174 10.59 -16.24 -17.96
N ALA A 175 10.39 -17.19 -18.88
CA ALA A 175 9.67 -16.95 -20.14
C ALA A 175 8.23 -16.49 -19.89
N MET A 176 7.52 -17.16 -18.96
CA MET A 176 6.16 -16.78 -18.57
C MET A 176 6.11 -15.36 -17.99
N VAL A 177 6.94 -15.05 -17.00
CA VAL A 177 6.96 -13.73 -16.35
C VAL A 177 7.31 -12.63 -17.36
N LEU A 178 8.28 -12.87 -18.24
CA LEU A 178 8.65 -11.89 -19.27
C LEU A 178 7.55 -11.74 -20.32
N ALA A 179 6.86 -12.82 -20.72
CA ALA A 179 5.75 -12.74 -21.66
C ALA A 179 4.63 -11.85 -21.11
N GLN A 180 4.28 -11.99 -19.83
CA GLN A 180 3.32 -11.12 -19.15
C GLN A 180 3.77 -9.65 -19.21
N ARG A 181 5.04 -9.37 -18.92
CA ARG A 181 5.61 -8.00 -18.96
C ARG A 181 5.72 -7.43 -20.38
N PHE A 182 5.69 -8.26 -21.41
CA PHE A 182 5.68 -7.86 -22.82
C PHE A 182 4.30 -7.95 -23.47
N GLY A 183 3.24 -8.08 -22.66
CA GLY A 183 1.87 -7.86 -23.09
C GLY A 183 1.05 -9.11 -23.40
N LEU A 184 1.51 -10.27 -22.94
CA LEU A 184 0.82 -11.55 -23.05
C LEU A 184 0.58 -12.13 -21.66
N SER A 185 -0.57 -11.84 -21.04
CA SER A 185 -0.87 -12.38 -19.70
C SER A 185 -0.93 -13.92 -19.70
N ASN A 186 -1.40 -14.51 -20.81
CA ASN A 186 -1.60 -15.95 -20.95
C ASN A 186 -0.93 -16.48 -22.24
N ALA A 187 0.40 -16.43 -22.28
CA ALA A 187 1.18 -17.02 -23.37
C ALA A 187 0.91 -18.52 -23.51
N SER A 188 0.77 -19.01 -24.74
CA SER A 188 0.52 -20.43 -24.98
C SER A 188 1.71 -21.29 -24.53
N PRO A 189 1.47 -22.55 -24.14
CA PRO A 189 2.55 -23.50 -23.83
C PRO A 189 3.57 -23.63 -24.98
N SER A 190 3.10 -23.51 -26.22
CA SER A 190 3.95 -23.56 -27.42
C SER A 190 4.90 -22.36 -27.52
N LEU A 191 4.43 -21.15 -27.19
CA LEU A 191 5.30 -19.96 -27.15
C LEU A 191 6.35 -20.09 -26.05
N ILE A 192 5.93 -20.56 -24.87
CA ILE A 192 6.85 -20.80 -23.75
C ILE A 192 7.95 -21.81 -24.15
N GLU A 193 7.58 -22.92 -24.79
CA GLU A 193 8.54 -23.91 -25.28
C GLU A 193 9.58 -23.31 -26.25
N ARG A 194 9.15 -22.45 -27.18
CA ARG A 194 10.06 -21.77 -28.12
C ARG A 194 10.97 -20.77 -27.41
N ALA A 195 10.44 -20.01 -26.45
CA ALA A 195 11.20 -19.05 -25.67
C ALA A 195 12.27 -19.73 -24.79
N VAL A 196 11.91 -20.86 -24.19
CA VAL A 196 12.84 -21.73 -23.44
C VAL A 196 13.93 -22.26 -24.36
N THR A 197 13.56 -22.79 -25.54
CA THR A 197 14.54 -23.29 -26.52
C THR A 197 15.54 -22.22 -26.93
N ALA A 198 15.08 -20.99 -27.18
CA ALA A 198 15.97 -19.87 -27.51
C ALA A 198 16.88 -19.49 -26.34
N TYR A 199 16.34 -19.39 -25.12
CA TYR A 199 17.10 -19.11 -23.90
C TYR A 199 18.25 -20.12 -23.69
N GLU A 200 17.95 -21.41 -23.85
CA GLU A 200 18.93 -22.49 -23.67
C GLU A 200 19.98 -22.51 -24.80
N ALA A 201 19.54 -22.32 -26.05
CA ALA A 201 20.43 -22.24 -27.20
C ALA A 201 21.25 -20.93 -27.24
N GLY A 202 20.80 -19.92 -26.50
CA GLY A 202 21.34 -18.57 -26.55
C GLY A 202 21.17 -17.89 -27.90
N SER A 203 20.27 -18.38 -28.75
CA SER A 203 20.12 -17.91 -30.12
C SER A 203 18.69 -18.01 -30.62
N TYR A 204 18.28 -17.03 -31.42
CA TYR A 204 16.99 -17.04 -32.11
C TYR A 204 17.11 -16.32 -33.46
N GLU A 205 16.48 -16.87 -34.49
CA GLU A 205 16.46 -16.28 -35.83
C GLU A 205 15.03 -15.90 -36.21
N SER A 206 14.85 -14.65 -36.65
CA SER A 206 13.58 -14.19 -37.22
C SER A 206 13.85 -13.17 -38.32
N ASN A 207 13.20 -13.34 -39.48
CA ASN A 207 13.34 -12.44 -40.64
C ASN A 207 14.79 -12.15 -41.06
N ASN A 208 15.66 -13.18 -41.05
CA ASN A 208 17.10 -13.09 -41.32
C ASN A 208 17.91 -12.24 -40.32
N LEU A 209 17.33 -11.92 -39.16
CA LEU A 209 18.03 -11.31 -38.03
C LEU A 209 18.33 -12.39 -36.99
N GLN A 210 19.57 -12.39 -36.50
CA GLN A 210 20.05 -13.29 -35.46
C GLN A 210 20.13 -12.54 -34.13
N PHE A 211 19.57 -13.13 -33.09
CA PHE A 211 19.55 -12.61 -31.73
C PHE A 211 20.30 -13.56 -30.79
N GLY A 212 20.93 -13.01 -29.75
CA GLY A 212 21.58 -13.77 -28.69
C GLY A 212 23.08 -14.00 -28.85
N SER A 213 23.72 -14.44 -27.78
CA SER A 213 25.16 -14.64 -27.65
C SER A 213 25.65 -16.06 -27.96
N GLY A 214 24.74 -16.99 -28.25
CA GLY A 214 25.01 -18.43 -28.41
C GLY A 214 25.34 -19.15 -27.11
N LYS A 215 25.00 -18.55 -25.95
CA LYS A 215 25.23 -19.10 -24.62
C LYS A 215 23.91 -19.36 -23.91
N TYR A 216 23.86 -20.44 -23.12
CA TYR A 216 22.73 -20.72 -22.24
C TYR A 216 22.41 -19.51 -21.36
N GLY A 217 21.12 -19.22 -21.26
CA GLY A 217 20.57 -18.15 -20.46
C GLY A 217 20.64 -16.77 -21.07
N ASP A 218 20.65 -16.70 -22.40
CA ASP A 218 20.64 -15.42 -23.11
C ASP A 218 19.23 -14.80 -23.11
N LEU A 219 19.04 -13.77 -22.28
CA LEU A 219 17.79 -13.01 -22.22
C LEU A 219 17.44 -12.33 -23.54
N GLY A 220 18.42 -11.93 -24.35
CA GLY A 220 18.19 -11.29 -25.64
C GLY A 220 17.48 -12.22 -26.61
N SER A 221 17.90 -13.49 -26.67
CA SER A 221 17.25 -14.52 -27.49
C SER A 221 15.83 -14.86 -26.99
N LEU A 222 15.65 -15.01 -25.67
CA LEU A 222 14.33 -15.26 -25.06
C LEU A 222 13.36 -14.12 -25.38
N ILE A 223 13.76 -12.87 -25.13
CA ILE A 223 12.93 -11.69 -25.37
C ILE A 223 12.63 -11.54 -26.86
N ALA A 224 13.60 -11.82 -27.73
CA ALA A 224 13.39 -11.77 -29.18
C ALA A 224 12.32 -12.77 -29.63
N VAL A 225 12.26 -13.98 -29.08
CA VAL A 225 11.14 -14.91 -29.32
C VAL A 225 9.83 -14.25 -28.88
N ILE A 226 9.74 -13.83 -27.61
CA ILE A 226 8.51 -13.26 -27.06
C ILE A 226 8.00 -12.06 -27.89
N LEU A 227 8.87 -11.21 -28.43
CA LEU A 227 8.44 -10.02 -29.17
C LEU A 227 8.20 -10.24 -30.67
N LEU A 228 8.81 -11.29 -31.25
CA LEU A 228 8.79 -11.54 -32.69
C LEU A 228 8.00 -12.77 -33.09
N ASP A 229 7.55 -13.58 -32.12
CA ASP A 229 6.68 -14.72 -32.38
C ASP A 229 5.36 -14.27 -33.03
N PRO A 230 4.79 -15.05 -33.96
CA PRO A 230 3.47 -14.78 -34.52
C PRO A 230 2.40 -14.59 -33.44
N GLU A 231 2.46 -15.34 -32.34
CA GLU A 231 1.51 -15.20 -31.24
C GLU A 231 1.50 -13.79 -30.64
N SER A 232 2.61 -13.06 -30.70
CA SER A 232 2.73 -11.73 -30.12
C SER A 232 2.41 -10.59 -31.10
N ARG A 233 2.15 -10.90 -32.38
CA ARG A 233 2.13 -9.90 -33.46
C ARG A 233 0.96 -10.01 -34.43
N GLU A 234 0.39 -11.19 -34.57
CA GLU A 234 -0.64 -11.43 -35.57
C GLU A 234 -1.96 -10.77 -35.17
N ALA A 235 -2.43 -9.83 -35.99
CA ALA A 235 -3.65 -9.05 -35.71
C ALA A 235 -4.92 -9.91 -35.64
N VAL A 236 -4.91 -11.13 -36.19
CA VAL A 236 -6.04 -12.06 -36.06
C VAL A 236 -6.27 -12.48 -34.61
N LEU A 237 -5.23 -12.46 -33.77
CA LEU A 237 -5.31 -12.83 -32.37
C LEU A 237 -6.00 -11.76 -31.52
N ASP A 238 -6.10 -10.51 -31.99
CA ASP A 238 -6.91 -9.48 -31.32
C ASP A 238 -8.40 -9.88 -31.23
N ALA A 239 -8.87 -10.81 -32.07
CA ALA A 239 -10.23 -11.35 -32.04
C ALA A 239 -10.42 -12.53 -31.06
N ASP A 240 -9.33 -13.09 -30.52
CA ASP A 240 -9.39 -14.09 -29.46
C ASP A 240 -9.66 -13.39 -28.12
N GLN A 241 -10.68 -13.86 -27.40
CA GLN A 241 -11.09 -13.26 -26.13
C GLN A 241 -10.02 -13.38 -25.04
N SER A 242 -9.17 -14.41 -25.13
CA SER A 242 -8.14 -14.75 -24.16
C SER A 242 -6.78 -14.11 -24.44
N HIS A 243 -6.60 -13.56 -25.64
CA HIS A 243 -5.33 -13.01 -26.08
C HIS A 243 -5.10 -11.58 -25.57
N GLY A 244 -3.83 -11.27 -25.30
CA GLY A 244 -3.39 -9.96 -24.82
C GLY A 244 -3.25 -9.86 -23.31
N HIS A 245 -3.44 -8.65 -22.79
CA HIS A 245 -3.36 -8.34 -21.37
C HIS A 245 -4.14 -7.07 -21.01
N ALA A 246 -4.32 -6.89 -19.72
CA ALA A 246 -4.68 -5.62 -19.12
C ALA A 246 -3.41 -4.79 -18.88
N LYS A 247 -3.36 -3.51 -19.30
CA LYS A 247 -2.15 -2.69 -19.09
C LYS A 247 -1.98 -2.38 -17.60
N ALA A 248 -0.73 -2.37 -17.12
CA ALA A 248 -0.44 -1.90 -15.76
C ALA A 248 -0.68 -0.38 -15.65
N PRO A 249 -1.00 0.16 -14.46
CA PRO A 249 -1.30 1.58 -14.28
C PRO A 249 -0.24 2.53 -14.84
N LEU A 250 1.05 2.27 -14.58
CA LEU A 250 2.14 3.12 -15.09
C LEU A 250 2.28 3.01 -16.61
N ASP A 251 2.05 1.83 -17.19
CA ASP A 251 2.10 1.62 -18.64
C ASP A 251 0.99 2.37 -19.37
N LYS A 252 -0.21 2.46 -18.77
CA LYS A 252 -1.31 3.29 -19.28
C LYS A 252 -0.89 4.76 -19.39
N VAL A 253 -0.30 5.30 -18.33
CA VAL A 253 0.18 6.69 -18.29
C VAL A 253 1.28 6.92 -19.32
N ILE A 254 2.30 6.06 -19.34
CA ILE A 254 3.42 6.16 -20.27
C ILE A 254 2.94 6.04 -21.72
N SER A 255 2.01 5.12 -22.01
CA SER A 255 1.41 4.97 -23.34
C SER A 255 0.76 6.26 -23.80
N VAL A 256 -0.08 6.89 -22.96
CA VAL A 256 -0.73 8.17 -23.29
C VAL A 256 0.30 9.28 -23.48
N PHE A 257 1.27 9.39 -22.58
CA PHE A 257 2.31 10.44 -22.66
C PHE A 257 3.14 10.32 -23.93
N ARG A 258 3.48 9.11 -24.34
CA ARG A 258 4.22 8.85 -25.58
C ARG A 258 3.35 9.16 -26.80
N SER A 259 2.13 8.63 -26.85
CA SER A 259 1.21 8.83 -27.99
C SER A 259 0.82 10.29 -28.18
N MET A 260 0.64 11.04 -27.09
CA MET A 260 0.27 12.47 -27.14
C MET A 260 1.49 13.40 -27.20
N GLY A 261 2.70 12.85 -27.32
CA GLY A 261 3.93 13.61 -27.49
C GLY A 261 4.22 14.55 -26.32
N LEU A 262 4.20 14.06 -25.08
CA LEU A 262 4.49 14.87 -23.89
C LEU A 262 5.84 15.59 -24.04
N LYS A 263 5.83 16.92 -23.92
CA LYS A 263 7.00 17.79 -23.94
C LYS A 263 7.22 18.39 -22.56
N PHE A 264 8.46 18.33 -22.09
CA PHE A 264 8.90 18.96 -20.86
C PHE A 264 9.46 20.35 -21.13
N GLU A 265 9.16 21.30 -20.25
CA GLU A 265 9.80 22.63 -20.30
C GLU A 265 11.28 22.55 -19.89
N SER A 266 11.67 21.53 -19.11
CA SER A 266 13.06 21.28 -18.70
C SER A 266 13.32 19.79 -18.44
N PRO A 267 14.51 19.24 -18.78
CA PRO A 267 14.87 17.84 -18.50
C PRO A 267 14.88 17.47 -17.01
N LEU A 268 15.04 18.46 -16.12
CA LEU A 268 15.06 18.26 -14.65
C LEU A 268 13.68 17.91 -14.06
N VAL A 269 12.61 17.94 -14.87
CA VAL A 269 11.21 17.77 -14.44
C VAL A 269 10.76 16.29 -14.52
N MET A 270 11.52 15.43 -15.20
CA MET A 270 11.21 14.00 -15.37
C MET A 270 11.13 13.16 -14.08
N PRO A 271 11.97 13.36 -13.03
CA PRO A 271 12.05 12.41 -11.91
C PRO A 271 10.80 12.32 -11.02
N THR A 272 9.87 13.28 -11.09
CA THR A 272 8.73 13.40 -10.17
C THR A 272 7.41 12.85 -10.70
N LEU A 273 7.31 12.53 -11.99
CA LEU A 273 6.20 11.71 -12.54
C LEU A 273 6.24 10.25 -12.06
N LEU A 274 7.30 9.89 -11.34
CA LEU A 274 7.63 8.53 -10.95
C LEU A 274 7.10 8.16 -9.55
N ASP A 275 6.65 9.13 -8.75
CA ASP A 275 6.07 8.93 -7.41
C ASP A 275 4.54 8.88 -7.48
N SER A 276 4.03 7.81 -8.07
CA SER A 276 2.60 7.66 -8.37
C SER A 276 1.96 6.47 -7.66
N TYR A 277 2.66 5.84 -6.70
CA TYR A 277 2.11 4.71 -5.96
C TYR A 277 0.81 5.06 -5.23
N ASP A 278 0.76 6.20 -4.53
CA ASP A 278 -0.45 6.63 -3.82
C ASP A 278 -1.61 7.00 -4.77
N THR A 279 -1.26 7.40 -5.99
CA THR A 279 -2.16 7.94 -7.01
C THR A 279 -2.83 6.84 -7.82
N ILE A 280 -2.03 5.97 -8.45
CA ILE A 280 -2.49 4.96 -9.41
C ILE A 280 -2.09 3.54 -8.98
N GLY A 281 -1.51 3.37 -7.80
CA GLY A 281 -1.10 2.07 -7.26
C GLY A 281 0.22 1.54 -7.79
N GLN A 282 0.92 2.33 -8.60
CA GLN A 282 2.21 1.95 -9.17
C GLN A 282 3.06 3.21 -9.39
N GLY A 283 4.24 3.24 -8.76
CA GLY A 283 5.29 4.23 -9.00
C GLY A 283 6.57 3.56 -9.51
N SER A 284 7.47 4.32 -10.11
CA SER A 284 8.75 3.77 -10.52
C SER A 284 9.67 3.62 -9.32
N TYR A 285 10.26 2.44 -9.15
CA TYR A 285 11.11 2.09 -7.98
C TYR A 285 10.37 2.05 -6.63
N GLU A 286 9.03 2.06 -6.64
CA GLU A 286 8.18 2.08 -5.44
C GLU A 286 7.49 0.73 -5.19
N SER A 287 8.13 -0.37 -5.58
CA SER A 287 7.58 -1.69 -5.32
C SER A 287 7.38 -1.88 -3.81
N PRO A 288 6.17 -2.19 -3.34
CA PRO A 288 5.88 -2.30 -1.92
C PRO A 288 6.54 -3.53 -1.27
N SER A 289 7.05 -4.46 -2.08
CA SER A 289 7.76 -5.65 -1.62
C SER A 289 8.86 -6.06 -2.60
N VAL A 290 9.69 -7.01 -2.19
CA VAL A 290 10.67 -7.68 -3.08
C VAL A 290 10.01 -8.55 -4.16
N PHE A 291 8.69 -8.78 -4.07
CA PHE A 291 7.89 -9.60 -4.99
C PHE A 291 7.16 -8.75 -6.05
N ASN A 292 7.61 -7.52 -6.29
CA ASN A 292 7.01 -6.58 -7.23
C ASN A 292 5.63 -6.04 -6.76
N PHE A 293 4.90 -5.35 -7.63
CA PHE A 293 3.59 -4.75 -7.34
C PHE A 293 2.43 -5.75 -7.29
N TYR A 294 2.54 -6.91 -7.94
CA TYR A 294 1.45 -7.86 -8.12
C TYR A 294 1.95 -9.28 -8.40
N LEU A 295 1.11 -10.27 -8.08
CA LEU A 295 1.42 -11.70 -8.25
C LEU A 295 1.26 -12.12 -9.71
N VAL A 296 2.19 -12.96 -10.17
CA VAL A 296 2.25 -13.53 -11.54
C VAL A 296 1.03 -14.41 -11.86
N GLU A 297 0.44 -15.03 -10.85
CA GLU A 297 -0.69 -15.95 -10.98
C GLU A 297 -2.05 -15.24 -10.79
N PHE A 298 -2.09 -13.94 -10.51
CA PHE A 298 -3.34 -13.28 -10.13
C PHE A 298 -4.35 -13.28 -11.28
N ALA A 299 -5.55 -13.80 -11.03
CA ALA A 299 -6.69 -13.80 -11.95
C ALA A 299 -7.73 -12.78 -11.49
N HIS A 300 -8.15 -11.87 -12.38
CA HIS A 300 -9.21 -10.91 -12.04
C HIS A 300 -10.54 -11.65 -11.87
N PRO A 301 -11.28 -11.37 -10.79
CA PRO A 301 -12.61 -11.90 -10.59
C PRO A 301 -13.55 -11.65 -11.77
N GLY A 302 -14.40 -12.64 -12.09
CA GLY A 302 -15.32 -12.59 -13.23
C GLY A 302 -14.70 -13.21 -14.48
N ALA A 303 -14.86 -12.57 -15.64
CA ALA A 303 -14.65 -13.23 -16.94
C ALA A 303 -13.24 -13.83 -17.16
N VAL A 304 -12.20 -13.25 -16.57
CA VAL A 304 -10.83 -13.78 -16.64
C VAL A 304 -10.70 -15.06 -15.81
N GLN A 305 -11.11 -15.00 -14.55
CA GLN A 305 -11.10 -16.13 -13.62
C GLN A 305 -12.01 -17.27 -14.08
N ASP A 306 -13.21 -16.96 -14.59
CA ASP A 306 -14.16 -17.94 -15.13
C ASP A 306 -13.58 -18.73 -16.30
N ALA A 307 -12.67 -18.11 -17.06
CA ALA A 307 -11.94 -18.73 -18.15
C ALA A 307 -10.64 -19.44 -17.70
N SER A 308 -10.34 -19.46 -16.40
CA SER A 308 -9.09 -19.98 -15.82
C SER A 308 -7.85 -19.31 -16.40
N LEU A 309 -7.94 -18.00 -16.65
CA LEU A 309 -6.86 -17.16 -17.15
C LEU A 309 -6.26 -16.32 -16.02
N THR A 310 -5.06 -15.80 -16.23
CA THR A 310 -4.41 -14.82 -15.35
C THR A 310 -4.52 -13.41 -15.94
N SER A 311 -4.54 -12.41 -15.07
CA SER A 311 -4.46 -10.99 -15.40
C SER A 311 -3.70 -10.22 -14.30
N PRO A 312 -2.39 -10.45 -14.15
CA PRO A 312 -1.59 -9.98 -13.01
C PRO A 312 -1.75 -8.49 -12.70
N GLU A 313 -1.75 -7.66 -13.74
CA GLU A 313 -1.78 -6.20 -13.68
C GLU A 313 -3.07 -5.67 -13.03
N THR A 314 -4.15 -6.43 -13.13
CA THR A 314 -5.46 -6.06 -12.58
C THR A 314 -5.53 -6.19 -11.07
N SER A 315 -4.54 -6.80 -10.41
CA SER A 315 -4.50 -6.82 -8.93
C SER A 315 -4.36 -5.40 -8.36
N LEU A 316 -3.91 -4.44 -9.17
CA LEU A 316 -3.80 -3.02 -8.82
C LEU A 316 -5.10 -2.24 -9.08
N TYR A 317 -6.15 -2.86 -9.62
CA TYR A 317 -7.41 -2.19 -9.96
C TYR A 317 -8.23 -1.93 -8.69
N GLN A 318 -8.02 -0.77 -8.09
CA GLN A 318 -8.81 -0.26 -6.97
C GLN A 318 -9.74 0.84 -7.49
N SER A 319 -11.02 0.81 -7.12
CA SER A 319 -12.06 1.72 -7.61
C SER A 319 -11.60 3.19 -7.61
N TYR A 320 -11.13 3.68 -6.45
CA TYR A 320 -10.69 5.06 -6.33
C TYR A 320 -9.46 5.38 -7.19
N ARG A 321 -8.50 4.46 -7.34
CA ARG A 321 -7.29 4.65 -8.18
C ARG A 321 -7.62 4.64 -9.67
N LEU A 322 -8.60 3.84 -10.08
CA LEU A 322 -9.10 3.82 -11.46
C LEU A 322 -9.75 5.15 -11.83
N LEU A 323 -10.64 5.66 -10.97
CA LEU A 323 -11.27 6.97 -11.18
C LEU A 323 -10.25 8.09 -11.13
N TYR A 324 -9.31 8.03 -10.19
CA TYR A 324 -8.22 9.00 -10.10
C TYR A 324 -7.35 8.99 -11.36
N LEU A 325 -7.00 7.81 -11.89
CA LEU A 325 -6.28 7.67 -13.15
C LEU A 325 -7.05 8.33 -14.30
N LEU A 326 -8.35 8.04 -14.46
CA LEU A 326 -9.18 8.61 -15.52
C LEU A 326 -9.29 10.14 -15.40
N ASP A 327 -9.46 10.66 -14.20
CA ASP A 327 -9.57 12.10 -13.96
C ASP A 327 -8.21 12.81 -14.11
N ALA A 328 -7.11 12.19 -13.69
CA ALA A 328 -5.75 12.71 -13.86
C ALA A 328 -5.33 12.73 -15.34
N LEU A 329 -5.68 11.70 -16.12
CA LEU A 329 -5.50 11.71 -17.57
C LEU A 329 -6.33 12.82 -18.23
N SER A 330 -7.61 12.92 -17.85
CA SER A 330 -8.52 13.94 -18.37
C SER A 330 -8.07 15.37 -18.03
N THR A 331 -7.53 15.56 -16.84
CA THR A 331 -6.96 16.83 -16.37
C THR A 331 -5.65 17.17 -17.09
N THR A 332 -4.81 16.16 -17.34
CA THR A 332 -3.59 16.32 -18.14
C THR A 332 -3.89 16.77 -19.56
N VAL A 333 -4.94 16.23 -20.20
CA VAL A 333 -5.41 16.67 -21.52
C VAL A 333 -5.80 18.16 -21.53
N LYS A 334 -6.40 18.66 -20.44
CA LYS A 334 -6.88 20.05 -20.34
C LYS A 334 -5.77 21.04 -20.04
N PHE A 335 -4.88 20.70 -19.12
CA PHE A 335 -3.99 21.67 -18.48
C PHE A 335 -2.51 21.27 -18.49
N GLY A 336 -2.16 20.11 -19.06
CA GLY A 336 -0.85 19.49 -18.90
C GLY A 336 -0.64 18.89 -17.51
N VAL A 337 0.55 18.37 -17.26
CA VAL A 337 0.96 17.84 -15.95
C VAL A 337 1.20 19.03 -15.02
N ASN A 338 0.37 19.24 -14.01
CA ASN A 338 0.48 20.36 -13.06
C ASN A 338 -0.11 20.00 -11.68
N ASP A 339 -0.08 20.96 -10.75
CA ASP A 339 -0.78 20.88 -9.47
C ASP A 339 -2.08 21.70 -9.56
N CYS A 340 -3.21 21.00 -9.76
CA CYS A 340 -4.53 21.60 -9.71
C CYS A 340 -5.09 21.46 -8.29
N PRO A 341 -5.33 22.57 -7.56
CA PRO A 341 -6.02 22.50 -6.29
C PRO A 341 -7.37 21.79 -6.46
N ARG A 342 -7.59 20.71 -5.68
CA ARG A 342 -8.83 19.93 -5.61
C ARG A 342 -9.13 19.00 -6.80
N VAL A 343 -8.24 18.87 -7.78
CA VAL A 343 -8.42 17.93 -8.90
C VAL A 343 -7.30 16.87 -8.89
N PRO A 344 -7.62 15.59 -9.10
CA PRO A 344 -6.64 14.55 -9.35
C PRO A 344 -5.60 14.91 -10.42
N THR A 345 -4.31 14.88 -10.06
CA THR A 345 -3.18 14.96 -11.00
C THR A 345 -2.11 13.93 -10.68
N PHE A 346 -1.23 13.64 -11.64
CA PHE A 346 -0.03 12.81 -11.42
C PHE A 346 0.98 13.60 -10.56
N GLU A 347 0.78 13.56 -9.24
CA GLU A 347 1.56 14.33 -8.26
C GLU A 347 2.98 13.76 -8.07
N GLY A 348 3.95 14.67 -8.01
CA GLY A 348 5.28 14.50 -7.40
C GLY A 348 5.92 15.85 -7.04
N TRP A 349 5.11 16.92 -7.00
CA TRP A 349 5.55 18.30 -6.85
C TRP A 349 4.93 18.96 -5.62
N LYS A 350 5.17 18.42 -4.42
CA LYS A 350 4.99 19.20 -3.17
C LYS A 350 6.11 20.20 -2.93
N ILE A 351 6.64 20.81 -3.99
CA ILE A 351 7.45 22.02 -3.84
C ILE A 351 6.44 23.14 -3.72
N SER A 352 6.57 23.98 -2.70
CA SER A 352 5.83 25.25 -2.56
C SER A 352 6.01 26.13 -3.82
N SER A 353 5.24 25.87 -4.87
CA SER A 353 5.54 26.28 -6.25
C SER A 353 4.33 26.96 -6.91
N PRO A 354 4.52 28.01 -7.72
CA PRO A 354 3.45 28.85 -8.28
C PRO A 354 2.66 28.23 -9.46
N PHE A 355 2.75 26.92 -9.70
CA PHE A 355 2.22 26.25 -10.90
C PHE A 355 0.78 25.74 -10.71
N GLN A 356 -0.11 26.64 -10.28
CA GLN A 356 -1.54 26.36 -10.30
C GLN A 356 -2.01 26.16 -11.74
N CYS A 357 -2.94 25.23 -11.96
CA CYS A 357 -3.53 25.08 -13.27
C CYS A 357 -4.32 26.32 -13.71
N SER A 358 -4.35 26.53 -15.02
CA SER A 358 -5.06 27.66 -15.63
C SER A 358 -6.56 27.58 -15.34
N THR A 359 -7.19 28.73 -15.10
CA THR A 359 -8.66 28.84 -15.06
C THR A 359 -9.31 28.77 -16.45
N VAL A 360 -8.50 28.89 -17.50
CA VAL A 360 -8.91 28.76 -18.91
C VAL A 360 -8.54 27.37 -19.40
N GLU A 361 -9.55 26.61 -19.85
CA GLU A 361 -9.39 25.27 -20.46
C GLU A 361 -8.40 25.29 -21.64
N GLY A 362 -7.52 24.30 -21.73
CA GLY A 362 -6.56 24.16 -22.85
C GLY A 362 -5.31 25.04 -22.71
N ASN A 363 -5.25 25.93 -21.72
CA ASN A 363 -4.05 26.74 -21.47
C ASN A 363 -3.09 25.99 -20.55
N THR A 364 -1.97 25.56 -21.14
CA THR A 364 -0.92 24.77 -20.49
C THR A 364 0.33 25.60 -20.15
N ASN A 365 0.24 26.92 -20.12
CA ASN A 365 1.41 27.80 -19.92
C ASN A 365 2.03 27.69 -18.51
N PHE A 366 1.27 27.22 -17.53
CA PHE A 366 1.75 27.00 -16.16
C PHE A 366 2.18 25.55 -15.93
N SER A 367 2.10 24.70 -16.96
CA SER A 367 2.42 23.29 -16.84
C SER A 367 3.88 23.03 -17.21
N PRO A 368 4.65 22.38 -16.32
CA PRO A 368 6.02 21.98 -16.61
C PRO A 368 6.13 20.85 -17.66
N ALA A 369 5.02 20.16 -17.99
CA ALA A 369 4.98 19.20 -19.09
C ALA A 369 3.60 19.15 -19.77
N ARG A 370 3.56 19.28 -21.11
CA ARG A 370 2.31 19.38 -21.88
C ARG A 370 2.31 18.49 -23.11
N PHE A 371 1.14 18.03 -23.52
CA PHE A 371 0.99 17.31 -24.80
C PHE A 371 1.22 18.26 -25.97
N SER A 372 1.98 17.80 -26.97
CA SER A 372 2.22 18.55 -28.21
C SER A 372 1.54 17.95 -29.43
N TYR A 373 0.82 16.84 -29.26
CA TYR A 373 0.16 16.16 -30.36
C TYR A 373 -0.99 17.01 -30.96
N TRP A 374 -1.09 16.97 -32.28
CA TRP A 374 -2.16 17.60 -33.06
C TRP A 374 -2.52 16.67 -34.25
N PRO A 375 -3.82 16.40 -34.51
CA PRO A 375 -4.23 15.53 -35.61
C PRO A 375 -3.76 16.03 -36.98
N SER A 376 -3.36 15.11 -37.85
CA SER A 376 -2.94 15.42 -39.22
C SER A 376 -4.08 15.97 -40.09
N SER A 377 -5.33 15.57 -39.82
CA SER A 377 -6.54 16.09 -40.46
C SER A 377 -7.63 16.45 -39.46
N VAL A 378 -8.12 17.69 -39.57
CA VAL A 378 -9.22 18.25 -38.78
C VAL A 378 -10.43 18.59 -39.66
N GLU A 379 -10.55 17.97 -40.83
CA GLU A 379 -11.65 18.22 -41.78
C GLU A 379 -13.01 17.70 -41.27
N SER A 380 -13.00 16.68 -40.41
CA SER A 380 -14.21 16.11 -39.82
C SER A 380 -13.92 15.53 -38.43
N VAL A 381 -14.96 15.32 -37.63
CA VAL A 381 -14.81 14.62 -36.35
C VAL A 381 -14.37 13.17 -36.56
N GLN A 382 -14.84 12.52 -37.64
CA GLN A 382 -14.43 11.15 -37.96
C GLN A 382 -12.92 11.05 -38.20
N SER A 383 -12.31 12.00 -38.93
CA SER A 383 -10.85 11.97 -39.16
C SER A 383 -10.06 12.16 -37.86
N ILE A 384 -10.55 13.02 -36.96
CA ILE A 384 -9.94 13.23 -35.63
C ILE A 384 -10.04 11.95 -34.78
N VAL A 385 -11.23 11.35 -34.69
CA VAL A 385 -11.48 10.16 -33.86
C VAL A 385 -10.70 8.95 -34.38
N SER A 386 -10.69 8.70 -35.69
CA SER A 386 -9.96 7.56 -36.26
C SER A 386 -8.44 7.70 -36.10
N GLU A 387 -7.87 8.90 -36.18
CA GLU A 387 -6.43 9.11 -35.93
C GLU A 387 -6.08 8.93 -34.44
N LEU A 388 -6.92 9.45 -33.54
CA LEU A 388 -6.74 9.24 -32.10
C LEU A 388 -6.93 7.77 -31.69
N SER A 389 -7.87 7.07 -32.33
CA SER A 389 -8.10 5.62 -32.17
C SER A 389 -6.83 4.83 -32.51
N LEU A 390 -6.17 5.16 -33.62
CA LEU A 390 -4.87 4.58 -33.98
C LEU A 390 -3.80 4.82 -32.90
N LEU A 391 -3.70 6.05 -32.36
CA LEU A 391 -2.63 6.41 -31.42
C LEU A 391 -2.85 5.92 -29.99
N LEU A 392 -4.10 5.91 -29.52
CA LEU A 392 -4.44 5.59 -28.12
C LEU A 392 -4.88 4.13 -27.94
N THR A 393 -5.42 3.49 -28.98
CA THR A 393 -5.93 2.11 -28.91
C THR A 393 -5.25 1.16 -29.90
N SER A 394 -4.31 1.65 -30.72
CA SER A 394 -3.74 0.90 -31.84
C SER A 394 -4.81 0.41 -32.83
N SER A 395 -5.81 1.24 -33.09
CA SER A 395 -6.95 0.97 -33.97
C SER A 395 -7.84 -0.20 -33.51
N ARG A 396 -7.88 -0.48 -32.20
CA ARG A 396 -8.77 -1.52 -31.63
C ARG A 396 -10.16 -1.02 -31.29
N MET A 397 -10.38 0.30 -31.33
CA MET A 397 -11.70 0.87 -31.08
C MET A 397 -12.74 0.32 -32.03
N THR A 398 -13.86 -0.14 -31.50
CA THR A 398 -14.94 -0.67 -32.33
C THR A 398 -15.66 0.41 -33.12
N THR A 399 -16.25 0.05 -34.26
CA THR A 399 -17.06 0.97 -35.07
C THR A 399 -18.21 1.58 -34.27
N SER A 400 -18.80 0.82 -33.34
CA SER A 400 -19.86 1.30 -32.45
C SER A 400 -19.34 2.39 -31.49
N ASN A 401 -18.20 2.16 -30.85
CA ASN A 401 -17.57 3.14 -29.95
C ASN A 401 -17.08 4.38 -30.73
N GLU A 402 -16.45 4.20 -31.89
CA GLU A 402 -16.06 5.33 -32.75
C GLU A 402 -17.28 6.17 -33.15
N ALA A 403 -18.36 5.54 -33.61
CA ALA A 403 -19.58 6.25 -34.00
C ALA A 403 -20.22 7.01 -32.83
N LEU A 404 -20.26 6.40 -31.64
CA LEU A 404 -20.76 7.05 -30.43
C LEU A 404 -19.91 8.29 -30.08
N ILE A 405 -18.58 8.14 -30.00
CA ILE A 405 -17.66 9.24 -29.68
C ILE A 405 -17.76 10.34 -30.74
N THR A 406 -17.79 9.99 -32.03
CA THR A 406 -17.99 10.97 -33.11
C THR A 406 -19.29 11.74 -32.93
N SER A 407 -20.40 11.06 -32.61
CA SER A 407 -21.69 11.71 -32.37
C SER A 407 -21.69 12.65 -31.17
N LEU A 408 -20.94 12.32 -30.11
CA LEU A 408 -20.82 13.14 -28.90
C LEU A 408 -19.90 14.35 -29.09
N VAL A 409 -18.90 14.25 -29.97
CA VAL A 409 -17.94 15.33 -30.24
C VAL A 409 -18.43 16.27 -31.34
N GLN A 410 -19.28 15.81 -32.27
CA GLN A 410 -19.81 16.61 -33.37
C GLN A 410 -20.44 17.95 -32.93
N PRO A 411 -21.28 18.02 -31.89
CA PRO A 411 -21.85 19.29 -31.44
C PRO A 411 -20.78 20.30 -30.98
N ILE A 412 -19.66 19.85 -30.42
CA ILE A 412 -18.54 20.71 -30.01
C ILE A 412 -17.79 21.20 -31.24
N PHE A 413 -17.52 20.30 -32.18
CA PHE A 413 -16.86 20.64 -33.45
C PHE A 413 -17.66 21.68 -34.25
N ASP A 414 -18.98 21.55 -34.28
CA ASP A 414 -19.89 22.46 -34.99
C ASP A 414 -19.88 23.89 -34.42
N THR A 415 -19.39 24.10 -33.18
CA THR A 415 -19.19 25.46 -32.62
C THR A 415 -18.00 26.19 -33.23
N GLY A 416 -17.11 25.49 -33.93
CA GLY A 416 -15.86 26.01 -34.49
C GLY A 416 -14.66 25.91 -33.54
N ASP A 417 -14.83 25.46 -32.29
CA ASP A 417 -13.71 25.21 -31.36
C ASP A 417 -13.11 23.82 -31.56
N ILE A 418 -12.30 23.69 -32.63
CA ILE A 418 -11.63 22.44 -33.01
C ILE A 418 -10.73 21.93 -31.88
N SER A 419 -10.03 22.82 -31.17
CA SER A 419 -9.17 22.45 -30.06
C SER A 419 -9.95 21.78 -28.92
N LYS A 420 -11.15 22.30 -28.62
CA LYS A 420 -12.06 21.67 -27.64
C LYS A 420 -12.62 20.34 -28.14
N ALA A 421 -12.95 20.23 -29.42
CA ALA A 421 -13.40 18.98 -30.02
C ALA A 421 -12.33 17.87 -29.93
N ILE A 422 -11.05 18.21 -30.17
CA ILE A 422 -9.93 17.28 -30.02
C ILE A 422 -9.78 16.83 -28.56
N ARG A 423 -9.82 17.77 -27.60
CA ARG A 423 -9.75 17.43 -26.16
C ARG A 423 -10.91 16.54 -25.71
N ALA A 424 -12.13 16.81 -26.19
CA ALA A 424 -13.29 15.98 -25.91
C ALA A 424 -13.11 14.56 -26.46
N ALA A 425 -12.66 14.41 -27.71
CA ALA A 425 -12.36 13.11 -28.30
C ALA A 425 -11.28 12.35 -27.51
N GLN A 426 -10.20 13.02 -27.13
CA GLN A 426 -9.14 12.43 -26.28
C GLN A 426 -9.72 11.92 -24.95
N GLN A 427 -10.51 12.71 -24.25
CA GLN A 427 -11.10 12.32 -22.97
C GLN A 427 -12.04 11.13 -23.10
N TYR A 428 -12.95 11.11 -24.08
CA TYR A 428 -13.84 9.97 -24.28
C TYR A 428 -13.06 8.69 -24.60
N ILE A 429 -12.10 8.75 -25.53
CA ILE A 429 -11.27 7.59 -25.90
C ILE A 429 -10.53 7.04 -24.68
N LEU A 430 -9.99 7.91 -23.81
CA LEU A 430 -9.28 7.49 -22.60
C LEU A 430 -10.17 6.83 -21.54
N THR A 431 -11.49 6.87 -21.67
CA THR A 431 -12.41 6.11 -20.80
C THR A 431 -12.75 4.72 -21.33
N THR A 432 -12.42 4.40 -22.58
CA THR A 432 -12.79 3.14 -23.23
C THR A 432 -11.91 1.96 -22.79
N PRO A 433 -12.43 0.72 -22.71
CA PRO A 433 -11.60 -0.46 -22.42
C PRO A 433 -10.43 -0.66 -23.40
N GLU A 434 -10.59 -0.28 -24.68
CA GLU A 434 -9.56 -0.40 -25.72
C GLU A 434 -8.34 0.50 -25.46
N ALA A 435 -8.48 1.59 -24.69
CA ALA A 435 -7.34 2.39 -24.26
C ALA A 435 -6.50 1.69 -23.16
N HIS A 436 -7.10 0.77 -22.41
CA HIS A 436 -6.56 0.21 -21.18
C HIS A 436 -6.17 -1.26 -21.27
N THR A 437 -6.52 -1.92 -22.36
CA THR A 437 -6.25 -3.34 -22.61
C THR A 437 -5.69 -3.51 -24.03
N THR A 438 -5.25 -4.72 -24.38
CA THR A 438 -4.82 -5.03 -25.76
C THR A 438 -5.80 -5.90 -26.54
N GLY A 439 -6.95 -6.23 -25.98
CA GLY A 439 -8.02 -6.95 -26.69
C GLY A 439 -9.04 -6.02 -27.33
N ILE A 440 -9.90 -6.56 -28.19
CA ILE A 440 -11.02 -5.82 -28.77
C ILE A 440 -12.19 -5.79 -27.78
N ALA A 441 -12.67 -4.59 -27.44
CA ALA A 441 -13.79 -4.40 -26.53
C ALA A 441 -15.11 -4.15 -27.28
N ARG A 442 -16.11 -5.04 -27.15
CA ARG A 442 -17.42 -4.94 -27.83
C ARG A 442 -18.52 -4.69 -26.80
N ILE A 443 -19.07 -3.48 -26.78
CA ILE A 443 -20.05 -3.04 -25.78
C ILE A 443 -21.41 -2.81 -26.42
N SER A 444 -22.46 -3.41 -25.84
CA SER A 444 -23.84 -3.39 -26.36
C SER A 444 -24.57 -2.06 -26.20
N GLY A 445 -23.89 -1.05 -25.64
CA GLY A 445 -24.44 0.27 -25.31
C GLY A 445 -25.39 0.31 -24.11
N ASN A 446 -25.72 -0.85 -23.53
CA ASN A 446 -26.50 -0.94 -22.29
C ASN A 446 -25.59 -0.70 -21.09
N GLU A 447 -26.05 0.10 -20.13
CA GLU A 447 -25.35 0.26 -18.86
C GLU A 447 -25.29 -1.07 -18.09
N ARG A 448 -24.11 -1.34 -17.52
CA ARG A 448 -23.93 -2.47 -16.61
C ARG A 448 -24.73 -2.19 -15.34
N GLN A 449 -25.70 -3.05 -15.05
CA GLN A 449 -26.48 -2.95 -13.82
C GLN A 449 -25.67 -3.51 -12.66
N ILE A 450 -25.24 -2.63 -11.76
CA ILE A 450 -24.55 -2.97 -10.52
C ILE A 450 -25.60 -2.82 -9.42
N THR A 451 -26.40 -3.87 -9.22
CA THR A 451 -27.49 -3.83 -8.26
C THR A 451 -27.00 -4.33 -6.92
N GLY A 452 -26.93 -3.41 -5.96
CA GLY A 452 -27.29 -3.72 -4.59
C GLY A 452 -28.48 -2.84 -4.23
N TYR A 453 -29.44 -3.37 -3.46
CA TYR A 453 -30.27 -2.57 -2.54
C TYR A 453 -31.65 -2.09 -3.01
N GLU A 454 -32.37 -2.89 -3.82
CA GLU A 454 -33.76 -2.56 -4.20
C GLU A 454 -34.80 -2.81 -3.10
N SER A 455 -34.47 -3.56 -2.04
CA SER A 455 -35.38 -3.83 -0.93
C SER A 455 -34.70 -3.68 0.43
N LYS A 456 -35.48 -3.35 1.47
CA LYS A 456 -34.95 -3.30 2.85
C LYS A 456 -34.55 -4.71 3.31
N PRO A 457 -33.39 -4.87 3.98
CA PRO A 457 -32.92 -6.16 4.41
C PRO A 457 -33.82 -6.75 5.50
N ARG A 458 -33.92 -8.07 5.55
CA ARG A 458 -34.60 -8.79 6.64
C ARG A 458 -33.60 -9.19 7.72
N GLY A 459 -33.85 -8.81 8.98
CA GLY A 459 -33.05 -9.21 10.15
C GLY A 459 -32.12 -8.10 10.67
N ALA A 460 -31.61 -8.28 11.89
CA ALA A 460 -30.72 -7.32 12.56
C ALA A 460 -29.41 -7.11 11.78
N TYR A 461 -28.84 -5.92 11.88
CA TYR A 461 -27.53 -5.58 11.30
C TYR A 461 -26.41 -6.30 12.08
N LYS A 462 -25.38 -6.77 11.39
CA LYS A 462 -24.13 -7.28 11.98
C LYS A 462 -22.97 -6.89 11.08
N ALA A 463 -21.84 -6.52 11.66
CA ALA A 463 -20.65 -6.19 10.90
C ALA A 463 -19.36 -6.80 11.49
N LEU A 464 -18.51 -7.27 10.59
CA LEU A 464 -17.15 -7.73 10.88
C LEU A 464 -16.15 -6.71 10.37
N VAL A 465 -15.21 -6.30 11.20
CA VAL A 465 -14.03 -5.51 10.80
C VAL A 465 -12.79 -6.36 11.04
N PHE A 466 -12.15 -6.81 9.97
CA PHE A 466 -10.86 -7.48 10.04
C PHE A 466 -9.73 -6.47 9.84
N LEU A 467 -8.92 -6.29 10.87
CA LEU A 467 -7.70 -5.48 10.85
C LEU A 467 -6.53 -6.41 10.53
N ASN A 468 -6.11 -6.43 9.26
CA ASN A 468 -4.95 -7.22 8.83
C ASN A 468 -3.68 -6.36 8.89
N PHE A 469 -2.85 -6.65 9.87
CA PHE A 469 -1.63 -5.89 10.09
C PHE A 469 -0.47 -6.61 9.43
N ALA A 470 -0.19 -6.16 8.22
CA ALA A 470 0.77 -6.80 7.33
C ALA A 470 2.19 -6.59 7.82
N GLY A 471 2.94 -7.69 7.82
CA GLY A 471 4.34 -7.72 8.18
C GLY A 471 4.66 -8.76 9.23
N GLY A 472 3.69 -9.40 9.88
CA GLY A 472 3.93 -10.28 11.03
C GLY A 472 4.10 -9.49 12.31
N VAL A 473 3.01 -9.21 13.03
CA VAL A 473 3.07 -8.45 14.28
C VAL A 473 3.79 -9.24 15.37
N ASP A 474 4.65 -8.57 16.14
CA ASP A 474 5.32 -9.13 17.31
C ASP A 474 4.37 -9.25 18.52
N SER A 475 3.35 -10.09 18.36
CA SER A 475 2.24 -10.27 19.30
C SER A 475 2.64 -10.93 20.63
N TYR A 476 3.84 -11.54 20.71
CA TYR A 476 4.40 -12.00 21.98
C TYR A 476 4.76 -10.84 22.93
N ASN A 477 5.02 -9.65 22.39
CA ASN A 477 5.13 -8.42 23.20
C ASN A 477 3.76 -7.78 23.51
N LEU A 478 2.67 -8.20 22.84
CA LEU A 478 1.31 -7.72 23.12
C LEU A 478 0.67 -8.44 24.32
N LEU A 479 0.79 -9.78 24.36
CA LEU A 479 0.21 -10.64 25.40
C LEU A 479 1.30 -11.50 26.04
N VAL A 480 1.66 -11.17 27.28
CA VAL A 480 2.82 -11.71 27.99
C VAL A 480 2.38 -12.54 29.21
N PRO A 481 2.87 -13.77 29.42
CA PRO A 481 2.54 -14.55 30.60
C PRO A 481 3.09 -13.90 31.86
N LYS A 482 2.30 -13.90 32.93
CA LYS A 482 2.67 -13.36 34.24
C LYS A 482 2.36 -14.36 35.35
N GLY A 483 2.92 -14.09 36.53
CA GLY A 483 2.70 -14.91 37.70
C GLY A 483 3.30 -16.31 37.56
N GLN A 484 2.72 -17.26 38.28
CA GLN A 484 3.16 -18.65 38.27
C GLN A 484 2.44 -19.41 37.14
N CYS A 485 3.21 -20.05 36.27
CA CYS A 485 2.72 -20.86 35.17
C CYS A 485 3.07 -22.35 35.38
N GLY A 486 2.20 -23.24 34.92
CA GLY A 486 2.41 -24.68 34.94
C GLY A 486 2.89 -25.22 36.30
N SER A 487 4.08 -25.81 36.33
CA SER A 487 4.71 -26.41 37.53
C SER A 487 5.28 -25.40 38.55
N GLY A 488 4.92 -24.11 38.45
CA GLY A 488 5.41 -23.05 39.34
C GLY A 488 6.63 -22.29 38.81
N GLU A 489 6.76 -22.17 37.47
CA GLU A 489 7.75 -21.27 36.87
C GLU A 489 7.19 -19.84 36.81
N ASP A 490 8.03 -18.82 36.98
CA ASP A 490 7.62 -17.43 36.75
C ASP A 490 7.49 -17.17 35.24
N GLY A 491 6.25 -16.99 34.78
CA GLY A 491 5.93 -16.83 33.36
C GLY A 491 6.64 -15.65 32.71
N TYR A 492 6.72 -14.51 33.40
CA TYR A 492 7.36 -13.32 32.85
C TYR A 492 8.88 -13.52 32.79
N ALA A 493 9.48 -14.13 33.81
CA ALA A 493 10.92 -14.40 33.82
C ALA A 493 11.30 -15.36 32.66
N ALA A 494 10.51 -16.41 32.43
CA ALA A 494 10.72 -17.36 31.33
C ALA A 494 10.57 -16.71 29.95
N TYR A 495 9.54 -15.85 29.80
CA TYR A 495 9.33 -15.02 28.62
C TYR A 495 10.54 -14.10 28.35
N ALA A 496 10.93 -13.30 29.35
CA ALA A 496 11.99 -12.31 29.21
C ALA A 496 13.34 -12.96 28.87
N ALA A 497 13.63 -14.13 29.45
CA ALA A 497 14.84 -14.90 29.15
C ALA A 497 14.88 -15.40 27.69
N SER A 498 13.73 -15.62 27.05
CA SER A 498 13.66 -16.22 25.71
C SER A 498 13.70 -15.16 24.59
N ARG A 499 13.32 -13.91 24.86
CA ARG A 499 13.03 -12.90 23.81
C ARG A 499 14.21 -12.03 23.40
N GLY A 500 15.02 -11.56 24.35
CA GLY A 500 16.07 -10.56 24.11
C GLY A 500 15.56 -9.12 23.99
N ASN A 501 14.40 -8.90 23.36
CA ASN A 501 13.70 -7.61 23.20
C ASN A 501 12.38 -7.55 24.00
N ALA A 502 12.36 -8.14 25.18
CA ALA A 502 11.17 -8.23 26.02
C ALA A 502 10.68 -6.87 26.51
N VAL A 503 9.37 -6.62 26.38
CA VAL A 503 8.70 -5.51 27.06
C VAL A 503 8.92 -5.59 28.59
N PRO A 504 9.30 -4.49 29.26
CA PRO A 504 9.48 -4.47 30.71
C PRO A 504 8.18 -4.76 31.47
N LEU A 505 8.28 -5.45 32.61
CA LEU A 505 7.13 -5.78 33.47
C LEU A 505 6.26 -4.57 33.86
N ALA A 506 6.87 -3.39 34.01
CA ALA A 506 6.16 -2.14 34.32
C ALA A 506 5.31 -1.61 33.14
N GLY A 507 5.61 -2.05 31.91
CA GLY A 507 4.86 -1.75 30.69
C GLY A 507 3.76 -2.77 30.38
N LEU A 508 3.29 -3.52 31.39
CA LEU A 508 2.26 -4.55 31.24
C LEU A 508 1.08 -4.31 32.20
N THR A 509 -0.13 -4.25 31.64
CA THR A 509 -1.40 -4.18 32.37
C THR A 509 -1.94 -5.60 32.60
N SER A 510 -2.19 -5.99 33.85
CA SER A 510 -2.60 -7.36 34.18
C SER A 510 -4.04 -7.67 33.79
N ILE A 511 -4.25 -8.87 33.25
CA ILE A 511 -5.55 -9.54 33.03
C ILE A 511 -5.50 -10.96 33.60
N SER A 512 -6.64 -11.57 33.88
CA SER A 512 -6.74 -12.92 34.46
C SER A 512 -7.65 -13.83 33.63
N THR A 513 -7.29 -15.10 33.51
CA THR A 513 -8.05 -16.11 32.76
C THR A 513 -8.07 -17.45 33.50
N SER A 514 -9.06 -18.30 33.25
CA SER A 514 -9.26 -19.57 33.98
C SER A 514 -8.71 -20.82 33.29
N ASP A 515 -8.36 -20.75 31.99
CA ASP A 515 -8.15 -21.94 31.15
C ASP A 515 -6.85 -21.85 30.33
N GLN A 516 -5.77 -21.37 30.95
CA GLN A 516 -4.45 -21.26 30.35
C GLN A 516 -3.36 -21.80 31.28
N VAL A 517 -2.17 -22.07 30.72
CA VAL A 517 -0.99 -22.51 31.48
C VAL A 517 -0.57 -21.52 32.58
N CYS A 518 -0.89 -20.24 32.38
CA CYS A 518 -0.75 -19.17 33.37
C CYS A 518 -2.13 -18.62 33.72
N GLN A 519 -2.35 -18.24 34.98
CA GLN A 519 -3.63 -17.63 35.39
C GLN A 519 -3.65 -16.10 35.24
N GLU A 520 -2.48 -15.49 35.06
CA GLU A 520 -2.30 -14.05 34.88
C GLU A 520 -1.50 -13.79 33.61
N PHE A 521 -1.93 -12.80 32.84
CA PHE A 521 -1.21 -12.29 31.67
C PHE A 521 -1.09 -10.76 31.76
N GLY A 522 -0.12 -10.20 31.07
CA GLY A 522 0.07 -8.78 30.89
C GLY A 522 -0.22 -8.37 29.44
N VAL A 523 -1.06 -7.37 29.26
CA VAL A 523 -1.27 -6.68 27.99
C VAL A 523 -0.33 -5.47 27.90
N HIS A 524 0.31 -5.25 26.75
CA HIS A 524 1.20 -4.11 26.55
C HIS A 524 0.51 -2.77 26.86
N SER A 525 1.10 -1.94 27.72
CA SER A 525 0.44 -0.73 28.25
C SER A 525 0.17 0.36 27.20
N ASP A 526 0.97 0.42 26.13
CA ASP A 526 0.69 1.29 24.98
C ASP A 526 -0.59 0.90 24.22
N PHE A 527 -1.12 -0.31 24.46
CA PHE A 527 -2.40 -0.79 23.96
C PHE A 527 -3.36 -1.20 25.09
N SER A 528 -3.42 -0.37 26.12
CA SER A 528 -4.22 -0.56 27.34
C SER A 528 -5.72 -0.78 27.10
N LEU A 529 -6.27 -0.27 25.99
CA LEU A 529 -7.69 -0.43 25.62
C LEU A 529 -8.16 -1.90 25.64
N LEU A 530 -7.31 -2.84 25.23
CA LEU A 530 -7.66 -4.27 25.24
C LEU A 530 -7.78 -4.83 26.67
N ALA A 531 -7.01 -4.31 27.62
CA ALA A 531 -7.14 -4.66 29.03
C ALA A 531 -8.36 -3.97 29.67
N ASP A 532 -8.60 -2.70 29.35
CA ASP A 532 -9.74 -1.93 29.86
C ASP A 532 -11.08 -2.53 29.41
N LEU A 533 -11.12 -3.04 28.18
CA LEU A 533 -12.29 -3.71 27.59
C LEU A 533 -12.15 -5.24 27.62
N TYR A 534 -11.40 -5.80 28.56
CA TYR A 534 -11.13 -7.24 28.58
C TYR A 534 -12.42 -8.07 28.63
N ASN A 535 -13.48 -7.63 29.31
CA ASN A 535 -14.78 -8.31 29.33
C ASN A 535 -15.51 -8.38 27.97
N GLN A 536 -15.06 -7.57 27.00
CA GLN A 536 -15.54 -7.49 25.61
C GLN A 536 -14.42 -7.87 24.63
N THR A 537 -13.32 -8.42 25.13
CA THR A 537 -12.14 -8.82 24.35
C THR A 537 -11.82 -10.29 24.60
N ILE A 538 -11.53 -11.01 23.53
CA ILE A 538 -10.99 -12.37 23.55
C ILE A 538 -9.61 -12.31 22.91
N PHE A 539 -8.60 -12.87 23.57
CA PHE A 539 -7.32 -13.15 22.91
C PHE A 539 -7.32 -14.57 22.34
N PHE A 540 -6.72 -14.76 21.18
CA PHE A 540 -6.45 -16.06 20.60
C PHE A 540 -4.95 -16.34 20.68
N ALA A 541 -4.58 -17.35 21.47
CA ALA A 541 -3.20 -17.73 21.70
C ALA A 541 -2.69 -18.71 20.63
N ASN A 542 -1.39 -18.61 20.31
CA ASN A 542 -0.68 -19.42 19.31
C ASN A 542 -1.45 -19.70 18.01
N ILE A 543 -1.98 -18.64 17.40
CA ILE A 543 -2.76 -18.68 16.16
C ILE A 543 -1.88 -18.48 14.93
N GLY A 544 -2.22 -19.13 13.83
CA GLY A 544 -1.55 -18.96 12.53
C GLY A 544 -2.16 -19.87 11.46
N THR A 545 -1.68 -19.76 10.21
CA THR A 545 -2.09 -20.70 9.15
C THR A 545 -1.65 -22.13 9.51
N LEU A 546 -2.57 -23.08 9.59
CA LEU A 546 -2.25 -24.46 9.99
C LEU A 546 -3.10 -25.46 9.19
N PHE A 547 -2.45 -26.38 8.49
CA PHE A 547 -3.09 -27.37 7.61
C PHE A 547 -3.71 -28.53 8.39
N LYS A 548 -3.08 -28.89 9.51
CA LYS A 548 -3.47 -29.97 10.43
C LYS A 548 -2.71 -29.77 11.74
N PRO A 549 -3.10 -30.42 12.85
CA PRO A 549 -2.28 -30.43 14.06
C PRO A 549 -0.85 -30.93 13.76
N LEU A 550 0.16 -30.15 14.18
CA LEU A 550 1.58 -30.42 13.91
C LEU A 550 2.45 -30.19 15.15
N THR A 551 3.54 -30.94 15.22
CA THR A 551 4.65 -30.78 16.17
C THR A 551 5.97 -30.64 15.40
N ARG A 552 7.06 -30.30 16.10
CA ARG A 552 8.41 -30.24 15.52
C ARG A 552 8.92 -31.58 14.96
N HIS A 553 8.25 -32.69 15.29
CA HIS A 553 8.62 -34.03 14.86
C HIS A 553 7.88 -34.45 13.58
N ASP A 554 6.89 -33.68 13.16
CA ASP A 554 6.10 -33.94 11.95
C ASP A 554 6.75 -33.30 10.72
N ASP A 555 6.39 -33.82 9.55
CA ASP A 555 6.76 -33.22 8.27
C ASP A 555 5.90 -31.97 8.00
N TRP A 556 6.58 -30.83 7.93
CA TRP A 556 6.00 -29.52 7.73
C TRP A 556 6.30 -28.94 6.34
N ASN A 557 7.00 -29.69 5.47
CA ASN A 557 7.42 -29.22 4.13
C ASN A 557 6.27 -29.02 3.12
N ASN A 558 5.03 -29.26 3.51
CA ASN A 558 3.86 -29.12 2.65
C ASN A 558 3.21 -27.71 2.70
N GLY A 559 3.87 -26.72 3.30
CA GLY A 559 3.33 -25.36 3.41
C GLY A 559 4.33 -24.28 3.00
N ASP A 560 3.88 -23.31 2.21
CA ASP A 560 4.63 -22.10 1.89
C ASP A 560 4.65 -21.16 3.11
N LEU A 561 5.61 -21.40 4.00
CA LEU A 561 5.80 -20.65 5.25
C LEU A 561 6.89 -19.59 5.14
N PHE A 562 6.82 -18.59 6.02
CA PHE A 562 7.83 -17.55 6.24
C PHE A 562 8.05 -16.57 5.09
N ALA A 563 7.21 -16.60 4.06
CA ALA A 563 7.18 -15.61 2.99
C ALA A 563 5.90 -14.76 3.11
N HIS A 564 6.04 -13.43 3.12
CA HIS A 564 4.89 -12.53 3.26
C HIS A 564 3.80 -12.82 2.23
N ASN A 565 4.16 -12.92 0.95
CA ASN A 565 3.20 -13.16 -0.13
C ASN A 565 2.44 -14.48 0.07
N ALA A 566 3.14 -15.57 0.38
CA ALA A 566 2.50 -16.87 0.53
C ALA A 566 1.64 -16.96 1.80
N MET A 567 2.11 -16.43 2.92
CA MET A 567 1.32 -16.46 4.17
C MET A 567 0.16 -15.46 4.14
N GLN A 568 0.30 -14.32 3.47
CA GLN A 568 -0.82 -13.40 3.19
C GLN A 568 -1.86 -14.08 2.30
N TYR A 569 -1.41 -14.79 1.25
CA TYR A 569 -2.27 -15.56 0.36
C TYR A 569 -3.04 -16.65 1.10
N ASN A 570 -2.35 -17.44 1.94
CA ASN A 570 -2.97 -18.50 2.74
C ASN A 570 -3.97 -17.94 3.76
N LEU A 571 -3.65 -16.84 4.44
CA LEU A 571 -4.56 -16.15 5.35
C LEU A 571 -5.81 -15.64 4.63
N ALA A 572 -5.65 -14.99 3.47
CA ALA A 572 -6.76 -14.45 2.69
C ALA A 572 -7.71 -15.56 2.20
N ARG A 573 -7.15 -16.71 1.82
CA ARG A 573 -7.95 -17.85 1.33
C ARG A 573 -8.62 -18.62 2.45
N GLY A 574 -7.95 -18.87 3.57
CA GLY A 574 -8.42 -19.83 4.58
C GLY A 574 -8.69 -21.23 3.99
N ASP A 575 -7.95 -21.57 2.93
CA ASP A 575 -8.05 -22.81 2.17
C ASP A 575 -6.63 -23.28 1.80
N PRO A 576 -5.85 -23.73 2.80
CA PRO A 576 -4.49 -24.19 2.60
C PRO A 576 -4.34 -25.37 1.60
N HIS A 577 -5.40 -26.14 1.39
CA HIS A 577 -5.39 -27.30 0.48
C HIS A 577 -5.82 -26.95 -0.95
N GLY A 578 -6.30 -25.72 -1.19
CA GLY A 578 -6.78 -25.31 -2.49
C GLY A 578 -8.05 -26.04 -2.93
N GLU A 579 -8.89 -26.49 -1.99
CA GLU A 579 -10.13 -27.21 -2.30
C GLU A 579 -11.14 -26.34 -3.06
N VAL A 580 -11.11 -25.04 -2.79
CA VAL A 580 -11.97 -24.05 -3.44
C VAL A 580 -11.09 -22.99 -4.11
N PRO A 581 -10.50 -23.32 -5.29
CA PRO A 581 -9.60 -22.43 -6.00
C PRO A 581 -10.16 -21.02 -6.15
N ASP A 582 -9.27 -20.05 -6.00
CA ASP A 582 -9.48 -18.66 -6.36
C ASP A 582 -10.60 -17.91 -5.61
N THR A 583 -10.98 -18.40 -4.43
CA THR A 583 -11.91 -17.71 -3.51
C THR A 583 -11.24 -17.36 -2.18
N GLY A 584 -11.70 -16.28 -1.55
CA GLY A 584 -11.32 -15.85 -0.22
C GLY A 584 -12.31 -16.30 0.86
N VAL A 585 -11.83 -16.42 2.10
CA VAL A 585 -12.66 -16.91 3.22
C VAL A 585 -13.89 -16.03 3.46
N PHE A 586 -13.76 -14.70 3.36
CA PHE A 586 -14.89 -13.80 3.56
C PHE A 586 -15.79 -13.68 2.33
N GLY A 587 -15.25 -13.86 1.13
CA GLY A 587 -16.08 -13.94 -0.07
C GLY A 587 -17.05 -15.13 -0.01
N ARG A 588 -16.54 -16.33 0.27
CA ARG A 588 -17.38 -17.53 0.46
C ARG A 588 -18.41 -17.35 1.57
N LEU A 589 -18.03 -16.67 2.66
CA LEU A 589 -18.94 -16.35 3.76
C LEU A 589 -20.08 -15.43 3.31
N LEU A 590 -19.77 -14.35 2.58
CA LEU A 590 -20.77 -13.42 2.05
C LEU A 590 -21.71 -14.11 1.05
N ASP A 591 -21.19 -14.99 0.20
CA ASP A 591 -22.01 -15.78 -0.74
C ASP A 591 -23.05 -16.63 -0.01
N MET A 592 -22.64 -17.32 1.07
CA MET A 592 -23.55 -18.15 1.86
C MET A 592 -24.59 -17.30 2.60
N LEU A 593 -24.20 -16.13 3.11
CA LEU A 593 -25.15 -15.19 3.72
C LEU A 593 -26.17 -14.66 2.69
N GLN A 594 -25.72 -14.32 1.48
CA GLN A 594 -26.59 -13.86 0.39
C GLN A 594 -27.55 -14.98 -0.06
N LYS A 595 -27.06 -16.22 -0.18
CA LYS A 595 -27.88 -17.41 -0.46
C LYS A 595 -28.97 -17.62 0.59
N GLN A 596 -28.71 -17.24 1.85
CA GLN A 596 -29.66 -17.29 2.96
C GLN A 596 -30.61 -16.07 3.02
N GLY A 597 -30.49 -15.14 2.06
CA GLY A 597 -31.36 -13.97 1.93
C GLY A 597 -30.92 -12.73 2.72
N HIS A 598 -29.69 -12.71 3.24
CA HIS A 598 -29.10 -11.50 3.80
C HIS A 598 -28.64 -10.55 2.68
N HIS A 599 -28.61 -9.25 3.00
CA HIS A 599 -28.03 -8.25 2.10
C HIS A 599 -26.62 -7.95 2.58
N THR A 600 -25.67 -8.39 1.78
CA THR A 600 -24.24 -8.42 2.08
C THR A 600 -23.50 -7.27 1.41
N SER A 601 -22.40 -6.84 2.00
CA SER A 601 -21.43 -5.93 1.40
C SER A 601 -20.01 -6.40 1.72
N ALA A 602 -19.21 -6.63 0.66
CA ALA A 602 -17.78 -6.85 0.76
C ALA A 602 -17.06 -5.51 0.70
N ASN A 603 -16.31 -5.14 1.73
CA ASN A 603 -15.69 -3.81 1.83
C ASN A 603 -14.17 -3.91 2.01
N ASN A 604 -13.40 -3.57 0.98
CA ASN A 604 -11.94 -3.56 1.00
C ASN A 604 -11.41 -2.15 1.33
N LEU A 605 -10.36 -2.12 2.16
CA LEU A 605 -9.57 -0.93 2.43
C LEU A 605 -8.09 -1.29 2.31
N LYS A 606 -7.41 -0.68 1.35
CA LYS A 606 -5.96 -0.85 1.07
C LYS A 606 -5.51 -2.21 0.52
N GLY A 607 -6.39 -2.92 -0.19
CA GLY A 607 -5.94 -3.85 -1.24
C GLY A 607 -5.88 -5.33 -0.92
N GLU A 608 -6.64 -5.85 0.06
CA GLU A 608 -6.79 -7.30 0.31
C GLU A 608 -8.07 -7.88 -0.26
N LYS A 609 -8.38 -7.50 -1.51
CA LYS A 609 -9.58 -7.94 -2.22
C LYS A 609 -9.72 -9.45 -2.27
N GLN A 610 -8.59 -10.18 -2.35
CA GLN A 610 -8.60 -11.63 -2.43
C GLN A 610 -9.38 -12.27 -1.27
N MET A 611 -9.30 -11.73 -0.06
CA MET A 611 -10.00 -12.29 1.09
C MET A 611 -11.53 -12.17 0.97
N LEU A 612 -12.00 -11.15 0.25
CA LEU A 612 -13.40 -10.84 0.00
C LEU A 612 -13.94 -11.48 -1.29
N GLN A 613 -13.11 -12.23 -2.03
CA GLN A 613 -13.50 -12.82 -3.31
C GLN A 613 -14.41 -14.04 -3.13
N GLY A 614 -15.65 -13.94 -3.58
CA GLY A 614 -16.63 -15.02 -3.56
C GLY A 614 -16.66 -15.85 -4.85
N PHE A 615 -17.61 -16.77 -4.95
CA PHE A 615 -17.90 -17.51 -6.15
C PHE A 615 -18.56 -16.61 -7.21
N PRO A 616 -18.20 -16.75 -8.49
CA PRO A 616 -18.73 -15.92 -9.57
C PRO A 616 -20.27 -15.92 -9.68
N GLU A 617 -20.95 -17.02 -9.33
CA GLU A 617 -22.41 -17.12 -9.45
C GLU A 617 -23.19 -16.16 -8.53
N TYR A 618 -22.62 -15.75 -7.40
CA TYR A 618 -23.28 -14.85 -6.44
C TYR A 618 -23.05 -13.38 -6.75
N LYS A 619 -22.03 -13.07 -7.57
CA LYS A 619 -21.69 -11.72 -8.03
C LYS A 619 -21.54 -10.71 -6.87
N ASN A 620 -20.93 -11.13 -5.76
CA ASN A 620 -20.61 -10.24 -4.66
C ASN A 620 -19.58 -9.21 -5.11
N THR A 621 -20.02 -7.98 -5.38
CA THR A 621 -19.15 -6.87 -5.73
C THR A 621 -18.33 -6.45 -4.51
N ILE A 622 -17.01 -6.37 -4.69
CA ILE A 622 -16.08 -5.91 -3.65
C ILE A 622 -15.96 -4.38 -3.73
N THR A 623 -16.47 -3.70 -2.72
CA THR A 623 -16.47 -2.25 -2.63
C THR A 623 -15.22 -1.69 -1.99
N GLU A 624 -14.63 -0.66 -2.60
CA GLU A 624 -13.51 0.07 -2.01
C GLU A 624 -14.03 1.20 -1.13
N VAL A 625 -13.85 1.07 0.18
CA VAL A 625 -14.22 2.12 1.13
C VAL A 625 -13.09 3.15 1.19
N THR A 626 -13.35 4.37 0.72
CA THR A 626 -12.32 5.40 0.53
C THR A 626 -11.95 6.12 1.83
N LEU A 627 -10.66 6.37 2.04
CA LEU A 627 -10.09 7.06 3.21
C LEU A 627 -10.42 8.56 3.29
N SER A 628 -11.08 9.11 2.29
CA SER A 628 -11.43 10.53 2.17
C SER A 628 -12.84 10.67 1.62
N ASN A 629 -13.45 11.84 1.86
CA ASN A 629 -14.70 12.22 1.20
C ASN A 629 -14.58 12.06 -0.32
N PRO A 630 -15.64 11.62 -1.01
CA PRO A 630 -15.62 11.55 -2.46
C PRO A 630 -15.36 12.97 -3.01
N LYS A 631 -14.42 13.07 -3.94
CA LYS A 631 -14.10 14.33 -4.62
C LYS A 631 -15.00 14.47 -5.84
N ASP A 632 -15.40 15.69 -6.17
CA ASP A 632 -16.04 15.97 -7.46
C ASP A 632 -15.08 15.58 -8.61
N LEU A 633 -15.37 14.48 -9.29
CA LEU A 633 -14.59 14.05 -10.45
C LEU A 633 -14.90 14.98 -11.63
N ASN A 634 -13.89 15.25 -12.47
CA ASN A 634 -14.00 16.14 -13.64
C ASN A 634 -14.55 17.55 -13.30
N GLN A 635 -14.08 18.13 -12.19
CA GLN A 635 -14.48 19.46 -11.68
C GLN A 635 -14.41 20.61 -12.72
N TYR A 636 -13.64 20.45 -13.80
CA TYR A 636 -13.58 21.37 -14.94
C TYR A 636 -13.96 20.65 -16.23
N PRO A 637 -15.26 20.46 -16.53
CA PRO A 637 -15.69 19.63 -17.65
C PRO A 637 -15.41 20.30 -19.00
N THR A 638 -14.56 19.68 -19.83
CA THR A 638 -14.57 19.92 -21.28
C THR A 638 -15.89 19.42 -21.87
N VAL A 639 -16.37 18.28 -21.34
CA VAL A 639 -17.66 17.64 -21.63
C VAL A 639 -18.44 17.43 -20.32
N THR A 640 -19.73 17.75 -20.32
CA THR A 640 -20.57 17.85 -19.11
C THR A 640 -20.92 16.50 -18.48
N ASN A 641 -20.85 15.40 -19.24
CA ASN A 641 -21.31 14.07 -18.83
C ASN A 641 -20.23 13.00 -19.06
N LEU A 642 -18.94 13.33 -18.86
CA LEU A 642 -17.81 12.43 -19.16
C LEU A 642 -18.00 11.04 -18.54
N PHE A 643 -18.40 10.97 -17.27
CA PHE A 643 -18.52 9.72 -16.55
C PHE A 643 -19.81 8.95 -16.84
N ASP A 644 -20.92 9.63 -17.15
CA ASP A 644 -22.12 8.97 -17.68
C ASP A 644 -21.81 8.29 -19.03
N VAL A 645 -21.06 8.98 -19.88
CA VAL A 645 -20.57 8.41 -21.15
C VAL A 645 -19.58 7.28 -20.88
N ALA A 646 -18.71 7.41 -19.88
CA ALA A 646 -17.78 6.34 -19.50
C ALA A 646 -18.55 5.07 -19.07
N LYS A 647 -19.67 5.18 -18.35
CA LYS A 647 -20.55 4.03 -18.05
C LYS A 647 -21.09 3.38 -19.32
N GLN A 648 -21.52 4.18 -20.29
CA GLN A 648 -22.01 3.65 -21.57
C GLN A 648 -20.90 2.95 -22.35
N LEU A 649 -19.69 3.52 -22.38
CA LEU A 649 -18.51 2.97 -23.05
C LEU A 649 -17.89 1.77 -22.33
N ASN A 650 -18.25 1.53 -21.06
CA ASN A 650 -17.83 0.38 -20.24
C ASN A 650 -19.03 -0.50 -19.85
N GLY A 651 -20.13 -0.43 -20.61
CA GLY A 651 -21.37 -1.13 -20.34
C GLY A 651 -21.30 -2.65 -20.46
N VAL A 652 -22.44 -3.27 -20.71
CA VAL A 652 -22.54 -4.74 -20.90
C VAL A 652 -21.85 -5.14 -22.19
N GLY A 653 -20.88 -6.05 -22.12
CA GLY A 653 -20.20 -6.54 -23.31
C GLY A 653 -20.99 -7.55 -24.13
N GLU A 654 -20.58 -7.70 -25.37
CA GLU A 654 -21.17 -8.58 -26.38
C GLU A 654 -20.40 -9.90 -26.53
N LEU A 655 -20.97 -10.86 -27.26
CA LEU A 655 -20.28 -12.11 -27.55
C LEU A 655 -18.99 -11.87 -28.35
N GLY A 656 -17.88 -12.46 -27.91
CA GLY A 656 -16.57 -12.17 -28.50
C GLY A 656 -15.83 -11.00 -27.87
N ASN A 657 -16.31 -10.44 -26.76
CA ASN A 657 -15.60 -9.42 -26.01
C ASN A 657 -14.33 -9.99 -25.34
N SER A 658 -13.25 -9.20 -25.28
CA SER A 658 -12.03 -9.59 -24.58
C SER A 658 -12.28 -9.77 -23.08
N PHE A 659 -11.73 -10.83 -22.47
CA PHE A 659 -11.82 -11.04 -21.02
C PHE A 659 -11.14 -9.92 -20.22
N PHE A 660 -10.04 -9.38 -20.72
CA PHE A 660 -9.36 -8.23 -20.10
C PHE A 660 -10.17 -6.94 -20.25
N GLY A 661 -10.82 -6.76 -21.41
CA GLY A 661 -11.76 -5.67 -21.66
C GLY A 661 -12.95 -5.71 -20.71
N GLU A 662 -13.49 -6.90 -20.46
CA GLU A 662 -14.52 -7.13 -19.44
C GLU A 662 -14.04 -6.81 -18.02
N ALA A 663 -12.86 -7.29 -17.63
CA ALA A 663 -12.29 -6.99 -16.31
C ALA A 663 -12.14 -5.47 -16.09
N TRP A 664 -11.67 -4.74 -17.10
CA TRP A 664 -11.62 -3.28 -17.06
C TRP A 664 -13.01 -2.65 -16.97
N ALA A 665 -13.93 -3.04 -17.86
CA ALA A 665 -15.26 -2.45 -17.95
C ALA A 665 -16.07 -2.67 -16.67
N ASP A 666 -15.96 -3.86 -16.08
CA ASP A 666 -16.58 -4.23 -14.81
C ASP A 666 -15.99 -3.42 -13.64
N SER A 667 -14.66 -3.34 -13.55
CA SER A 667 -13.97 -2.56 -12.51
C SER A 667 -14.30 -1.07 -12.57
N VAL A 668 -14.31 -0.47 -13.77
CA VAL A 668 -14.63 0.97 -13.92
C VAL A 668 -16.10 1.25 -13.66
N SER A 669 -17.01 0.41 -14.16
CA SER A 669 -18.45 0.57 -13.90
C SER A 669 -18.74 0.47 -12.41
N THR A 670 -18.11 -0.49 -11.72
CA THR A 670 -18.19 -0.66 -10.26
C THR A 670 -17.69 0.58 -9.54
N ALA A 671 -16.52 1.08 -9.94
CA ALA A 671 -15.97 2.28 -9.34
C ALA A 671 -16.89 3.50 -9.51
N LEU A 672 -17.49 3.69 -10.68
CA LEU A 672 -18.42 4.79 -10.95
C LEU A 672 -19.71 4.66 -10.13
N PHE A 673 -20.27 3.46 -10.03
CA PHE A 673 -21.43 3.20 -9.18
C PHE A 673 -21.13 3.50 -7.70
N GLU A 674 -20.00 3.03 -7.18
CA GLU A 674 -19.58 3.30 -5.79
C GLU A 674 -19.39 4.79 -5.53
N HIS A 675 -18.76 5.49 -6.48
CA HIS A 675 -18.56 6.92 -6.36
C HIS A 675 -19.90 7.68 -6.29
N GLU A 676 -20.88 7.33 -7.11
CA GLU A 676 -22.21 7.94 -7.08
C GLU A 676 -22.94 7.68 -5.76
N GLN A 677 -22.86 6.46 -5.24
CA GLN A 677 -23.43 6.12 -3.94
C GLN A 677 -22.78 6.95 -2.83
N LEU A 678 -21.45 7.10 -2.84
CA LEU A 678 -20.74 7.94 -1.87
C LEU A 678 -21.13 9.42 -1.99
N MET A 679 -21.27 9.94 -3.21
CA MET A 679 -21.74 11.31 -3.44
C MET A 679 -23.18 11.52 -2.95
N ALA A 680 -24.06 10.54 -3.14
CA ALA A 680 -25.44 10.59 -2.67
C ALA A 680 -25.52 10.55 -1.12
N ILE A 681 -24.70 9.71 -0.48
CA ILE A 681 -24.56 9.64 0.99
C ILE A 681 -24.08 11.00 1.53
N ALA A 682 -23.05 11.57 0.92
CA ALA A 682 -22.52 12.87 1.31
C ALA A 682 -23.55 13.99 1.12
N ALA A 683 -24.29 14.00 0.00
CA ALA A 683 -25.36 14.97 -0.25
C ALA A 683 -26.54 14.85 0.73
N ALA A 684 -26.79 13.65 1.27
CA ALA A 684 -27.79 13.42 2.31
C ALA A 684 -27.33 13.87 3.71
N GLY A 685 -26.10 14.35 3.87
CA GLY A 685 -25.53 14.75 5.16
C GLY A 685 -25.28 13.59 6.12
N ILE A 686 -25.14 12.37 5.59
CA ILE A 686 -24.87 11.16 6.38
C ILE A 686 -23.36 11.06 6.57
N GLU A 687 -22.84 11.76 7.57
CA GLU A 687 -21.43 11.76 7.94
C GLU A 687 -21.25 11.74 9.46
N VAL A 688 -20.15 11.17 9.93
CA VAL A 688 -19.79 11.18 11.35
C VAL A 688 -19.32 12.58 11.74
N THR A 689 -20.05 13.26 12.62
CA THR A 689 -19.79 14.68 12.97
C THR A 689 -18.76 14.87 14.07
N ASP A 690 -18.67 13.92 15.01
CA ASP A 690 -17.83 14.02 16.23
C ASP A 690 -16.74 12.94 16.27
N TYR A 691 -16.16 12.57 15.12
CA TYR A 691 -15.00 11.67 15.08
C TYR A 691 -13.72 12.51 15.13
N PRO A 692 -12.99 12.57 16.27
CA PRO A 692 -11.83 13.44 16.40
C PRO A 692 -10.66 12.95 15.52
N LEU A 693 -10.52 13.56 14.35
CA LEU A 693 -9.40 13.37 13.40
C LEU A 693 -8.12 14.07 13.90
N ASN A 694 -7.72 13.81 15.15
CA ASN A 694 -6.52 14.43 15.73
C ASN A 694 -5.22 13.74 15.27
N GLY A 695 -5.30 12.70 14.42
CA GLY A 695 -4.15 12.00 13.85
C GLY A 695 -4.33 11.83 12.35
N ASP A 696 -3.38 12.36 11.56
CA ASP A 696 -3.26 12.12 10.12
C ASP A 696 -2.88 10.67 9.77
N SER A 697 -2.84 9.76 10.76
CA SER A 697 -2.41 8.37 10.58
C SER A 697 -3.34 7.63 9.62
N SER A 698 -2.77 6.65 8.93
CA SER A 698 -3.52 5.96 7.91
C SER A 698 -4.60 5.03 8.49
N LEU A 699 -4.39 4.51 9.71
CA LEU A 699 -5.35 3.73 10.46
C LEU A 699 -6.57 4.59 10.88
N SER A 700 -6.33 5.81 11.38
CA SER A 700 -7.37 6.81 11.71
C SER A 700 -8.33 7.04 10.54
N LYS A 701 -7.77 7.29 9.35
CA LYS A 701 -8.56 7.50 8.12
C LYS A 701 -9.34 6.25 7.72
N GLY A 702 -8.74 5.06 7.87
CA GLY A 702 -9.40 3.78 7.57
C GLY A 702 -10.60 3.52 8.46
N LEU A 703 -10.41 3.63 9.77
CA LEU A 703 -11.49 3.43 10.74
C LEU A 703 -12.57 4.51 10.63
N ASN A 704 -12.22 5.75 10.32
CA ASN A 704 -13.19 6.80 10.04
C ASN A 704 -14.03 6.49 8.78
N ALA A 705 -13.40 6.02 7.72
CA ALA A 705 -14.09 5.63 6.50
C ALA A 705 -15.05 4.45 6.74
N ILE A 706 -14.61 3.45 7.51
CA ILE A 706 -15.48 2.34 7.94
C ILE A 706 -16.66 2.87 8.76
N ALA A 707 -16.43 3.78 9.72
CA ALA A 707 -17.50 4.33 10.55
C ALA A 707 -18.54 5.11 9.74
N ASN A 708 -18.11 5.91 8.76
CA ASN A 708 -18.99 6.57 7.81
C ASN A 708 -19.77 5.57 6.94
N HIS A 709 -19.11 4.51 6.46
CA HIS A 709 -19.77 3.48 5.66
C HIS A 709 -20.81 2.68 6.46
N MET A 710 -20.53 2.39 7.74
CA MET A 710 -21.48 1.75 8.65
C MET A 710 -22.67 2.67 8.96
N LEU A 711 -22.46 3.99 9.06
CA LEU A 711 -23.53 4.97 9.25
C LEU A 711 -24.51 4.98 8.07
N SER A 712 -24.02 4.76 6.84
CA SER A 712 -24.83 4.74 5.62
C SER A 712 -25.57 3.42 5.36
N ARG A 713 -25.46 2.42 6.25
CA ARG A 713 -26.04 1.06 6.09
C ARG A 713 -27.52 1.04 5.69
N ASP A 714 -28.33 1.95 6.23
CA ASP A 714 -29.77 2.03 5.94
C ASP A 714 -30.01 2.61 4.55
N PHE A 715 -29.20 3.59 4.12
CA PHE A 715 -29.20 4.11 2.76
C PHE A 715 -28.79 3.02 1.76
N ARG A 716 -27.79 2.22 2.15
CA ARG A 716 -27.31 1.07 1.39
C ARG A 716 -28.18 -0.19 1.58
N ASN A 717 -29.30 -0.19 2.30
CA ASN A 717 -30.10 -1.41 2.60
C ASN A 717 -29.28 -2.71 2.89
N VAL A 718 -28.20 -2.62 3.65
CA VAL A 718 -27.36 -3.78 4.05
C VAL A 718 -27.65 -4.21 5.47
N ASN A 719 -27.52 -5.51 5.75
CA ASN A 719 -27.52 -6.03 7.12
C ASN A 719 -26.32 -6.92 7.47
N ARG A 720 -25.42 -7.18 6.51
CA ARG A 720 -24.16 -7.91 6.72
C ARG A 720 -23.03 -7.17 6.04
N ASP A 721 -22.26 -6.40 6.79
CA ASP A 721 -21.05 -5.77 6.27
C ASP A 721 -19.81 -6.56 6.73
N ILE A 722 -18.89 -6.86 5.82
CA ILE A 722 -17.54 -7.30 6.16
C ILE A 722 -16.55 -6.27 5.63
N TYR A 723 -15.70 -5.75 6.52
CA TYR A 723 -14.64 -4.79 6.21
C TYR A 723 -13.28 -5.45 6.41
N VAL A 724 -12.40 -5.35 5.41
CA VAL A 724 -10.99 -5.75 5.51
C VAL A 724 -10.13 -4.50 5.39
N LEU A 725 -9.44 -4.15 6.47
CA LEU A 725 -8.49 -3.03 6.51
C LEU A 725 -7.08 -3.57 6.67
N ARG A 726 -6.28 -3.41 5.62
CA ARG A 726 -4.85 -3.75 5.65
C ARG A 726 -4.01 -2.56 6.11
N GLU A 727 -3.26 -2.71 7.19
CA GLU A 727 -2.31 -1.69 7.66
C GLU A 727 -0.88 -2.23 7.64
N GLY A 728 0.06 -1.43 7.12
CA GLY A 728 1.48 -1.78 7.08
C GLY A 728 2.25 -1.22 8.28
N GLY A 729 3.58 -1.37 8.28
CA GLY A 729 4.45 -0.83 9.34
C GLY A 729 4.65 -1.79 10.53
N PHE A 730 4.11 -3.00 10.46
CA PHE A 730 4.26 -4.03 11.49
C PHE A 730 5.39 -5.02 11.20
N ASP A 731 6.21 -4.75 10.17
CA ASP A 731 7.37 -5.56 9.88
C ASP A 731 8.56 -5.25 10.83
N MET A 732 8.56 -5.90 11.99
CA MET A 732 9.60 -5.80 13.02
C MET A 732 10.87 -6.62 12.71
N HIS A 733 11.11 -7.00 11.44
CA HIS A 733 12.28 -7.77 11.05
C HIS A 733 13.59 -7.03 11.30
N PHE A 734 13.63 -5.72 11.02
CA PHE A 734 14.86 -4.93 11.16
C PHE A 734 15.03 -4.33 12.57
N SER A 735 13.95 -3.88 13.20
CA SER A 735 13.96 -3.28 14.55
C SER A 735 12.58 -3.45 15.21
N SER A 736 12.55 -3.52 16.54
CA SER A 736 11.32 -3.48 17.35
C SER A 736 10.84 -2.07 17.72
N ASP A 737 11.59 -1.01 17.37
CA ASP A 737 11.29 0.37 17.82
C ASP A 737 9.94 0.90 17.30
N GLY A 738 9.45 0.36 16.17
CA GLY A 738 8.17 0.74 15.58
C GLY A 738 6.95 0.18 16.32
N LEU A 739 7.11 -0.82 17.20
CA LEU A 739 6.00 -1.55 17.80
C LEU A 739 5.20 -0.70 18.79
N ALA A 740 5.87 -0.01 19.71
CA ALA A 740 5.20 0.82 20.71
C ALA A 740 4.42 2.00 20.09
N PRO A 741 4.98 2.81 19.17
CA PRO A 741 4.22 3.84 18.48
C PRO A 741 3.01 3.29 17.70
N ALA A 742 3.17 2.12 17.06
CA ALA A 742 2.06 1.47 16.37
C ALA A 742 0.95 1.05 17.35
N PHE A 743 1.28 0.50 18.51
CA PHE A 743 0.31 0.18 19.56
C PHE A 743 -0.37 1.44 20.13
N GLN A 744 0.36 2.55 20.30
CA GLN A 744 -0.23 3.83 20.73
C GLN A 744 -1.25 4.35 19.71
N ASP A 745 -0.94 4.27 18.41
CA ASP A 745 -1.85 4.65 17.32
C ASP A 745 -3.08 3.72 17.32
N MET A 746 -2.89 2.40 17.42
CA MET A 746 -4.01 1.44 17.55
C MET A 746 -4.91 1.76 18.73
N ASN A 747 -4.33 2.00 19.90
CA ASN A 747 -5.05 2.28 21.13
C ASN A 747 -5.91 3.54 20.99
N ALA A 748 -5.33 4.60 20.45
CA ALA A 748 -6.03 5.87 20.24
C ALA A 748 -7.13 5.74 19.19
N GLU A 749 -6.82 5.17 18.02
CA GLU A 749 -7.75 5.16 16.88
C GLU A 749 -8.87 4.13 17.05
N LEU A 750 -8.60 2.95 17.62
CA LEU A 750 -9.67 2.00 17.97
C LEU A 750 -10.56 2.54 19.09
N GLY A 751 -10.00 3.24 20.08
CA GLY A 751 -10.81 3.89 21.12
C GLY A 751 -11.83 4.87 20.54
N LYS A 752 -11.43 5.66 19.54
CA LYS A 752 -12.34 6.58 18.82
C LYS A 752 -13.37 5.81 17.99
N PHE A 753 -12.95 4.77 17.27
CA PHE A 753 -13.85 3.95 16.48
C PHE A 753 -14.94 3.30 17.34
N ILE A 754 -14.56 2.70 18.49
CA ILE A 754 -15.49 2.10 19.45
C ILE A 754 -16.47 3.15 20.01
N ASN A 755 -15.97 4.33 20.37
CA ASN A 755 -16.84 5.42 20.83
C ASN A 755 -17.82 5.85 19.74
N GLU A 756 -17.41 5.80 18.48
CA GLU A 756 -18.31 6.08 17.38
C GLU A 756 -19.40 5.01 17.22
N MET A 757 -19.01 3.73 17.23
CA MET A 757 -19.98 2.63 17.14
C MET A 757 -21.01 2.69 18.27
N LYS A 758 -20.61 3.13 19.47
CA LYS A 758 -21.51 3.38 20.60
C LYS A 758 -22.44 4.57 20.33
N ARG A 759 -21.94 5.68 19.77
CA ARG A 759 -22.76 6.85 19.39
C ARG A 759 -23.77 6.51 18.28
N GLN A 760 -23.39 5.67 17.32
CA GLN A 760 -24.31 5.16 16.29
C GLN A 760 -25.31 4.11 16.81
N GLY A 761 -25.13 3.61 18.04
CA GLY A 761 -26.00 2.61 18.66
C GLY A 761 -25.84 1.19 18.12
N ILE A 762 -24.69 0.86 17.51
CA ILE A 762 -24.43 -0.43 16.85
C ILE A 762 -23.23 -1.19 17.45
N TRP A 763 -22.66 -0.72 18.56
CA TRP A 763 -21.48 -1.37 19.17
C TRP A 763 -21.69 -2.86 19.49
N GLU A 764 -22.90 -3.25 19.88
CA GLU A 764 -23.28 -4.64 20.14
C GLU A 764 -23.29 -5.52 18.88
N ASP A 765 -23.44 -4.89 17.70
CA ASP A 765 -23.54 -5.53 16.39
C ASP A 765 -22.22 -5.52 15.61
N VAL A 766 -21.11 -5.08 16.22
CA VAL A 766 -19.80 -4.95 15.58
C VAL A 766 -18.77 -5.87 16.24
N ALA A 767 -18.12 -6.69 15.42
CA ALA A 767 -17.00 -7.55 15.80
C ALA A 767 -15.72 -7.08 15.10
N ILE A 768 -14.67 -6.76 15.86
CA ILE A 768 -13.37 -6.35 15.31
C ILE A 768 -12.37 -7.47 15.58
N VAL A 769 -11.87 -8.11 14.53
CA VAL A 769 -10.82 -9.13 14.63
C VAL A 769 -9.51 -8.54 14.15
N PHE A 770 -8.47 -8.71 14.96
CA PHE A 770 -7.10 -8.36 14.59
C PHE A 770 -6.34 -9.62 14.17
N GLY A 771 -5.58 -9.53 13.09
CA GLY A 771 -4.73 -10.62 12.62
C GLY A 771 -3.51 -10.12 11.86
N SER A 772 -2.59 -11.04 11.61
CA SER A 772 -1.38 -10.83 10.83
C SER A 772 -1.05 -12.14 10.12
N GLU A 773 -0.35 -12.09 8.99
CA GLU A 773 -0.08 -13.28 8.17
C GLU A 773 0.75 -14.35 8.90
N PHE A 774 1.56 -13.95 9.89
CA PHE A 774 2.35 -14.82 10.75
C PHE A 774 2.74 -14.18 12.08
N GLY A 775 3.15 -14.99 13.05
CA GLY A 775 3.80 -14.50 14.27
C GLY A 775 5.27 -14.15 14.10
N ARG A 776 5.94 -13.71 15.17
CA ARG A 776 7.40 -13.47 15.18
C ARG A 776 8.18 -14.57 15.85
N ALA A 777 9.44 -14.72 15.42
CA ALA A 777 10.37 -15.58 16.13
C ALA A 777 10.53 -15.07 17.58
N ILE A 778 10.64 -16.02 18.51
CA ILE A 778 10.83 -15.75 19.92
C ILE A 778 12.14 -14.96 20.14
N PRO A 779 13.33 -15.41 19.71
CA PRO A 779 14.56 -14.66 19.93
C PRO A 779 14.71 -13.45 18.97
N THR A 780 15.37 -12.40 19.47
CA THR A 780 15.82 -11.25 18.68
C THR A 780 16.89 -11.66 17.66
N ASN A 781 16.85 -11.09 16.46
CA ASN A 781 17.86 -11.29 15.43
C ASN A 781 19.05 -10.31 15.55
N SER A 782 20.06 -10.46 14.70
CA SER A 782 21.29 -9.67 14.77
C SER A 782 21.12 -8.17 14.48
N ASN A 783 19.98 -7.76 13.91
CA ASN A 783 19.70 -6.36 13.59
C ASN A 783 18.95 -5.64 14.74
N GLY A 784 18.53 -6.36 15.78
CA GLY A 784 17.71 -5.83 16.88
C GLY A 784 16.20 -5.96 16.66
N GLY A 785 15.77 -6.60 15.56
CA GLY A 785 14.38 -6.98 15.30
C GLY A 785 14.12 -8.47 15.58
N THR A 786 13.09 -9.05 14.96
CA THR A 786 12.76 -10.48 15.07
C THR A 786 12.52 -11.13 13.70
N ASP A 787 13.06 -12.33 13.49
CA ASP A 787 12.84 -13.07 12.25
C ASP A 787 11.37 -13.47 12.07
N HIS A 788 10.99 -13.88 10.85
CA HIS A 788 9.65 -14.39 10.56
C HIS A 788 9.34 -15.62 11.42
N GLY A 789 8.21 -15.61 12.11
CA GLY A 789 7.68 -16.73 12.89
C GLY A 789 6.56 -17.45 12.15
N TRP A 790 5.79 -18.24 12.89
CA TRP A 790 4.63 -18.96 12.36
C TRP A 790 3.38 -18.67 13.19
N GLY A 791 3.34 -19.15 14.44
CA GLY A 791 2.29 -18.86 15.41
C GLY A 791 2.54 -17.57 16.20
N GLY A 792 1.47 -16.81 16.39
CA GLY A 792 1.44 -15.58 17.19
C GLY A 792 0.15 -15.48 18.03
N HIS A 793 -0.28 -14.26 18.33
CA HIS A 793 -1.55 -14.00 19.02
C HIS A 793 -2.42 -13.04 18.22
N ALA A 794 -3.74 -13.27 18.27
CA ALA A 794 -4.76 -12.40 17.70
C ALA A 794 -5.73 -11.94 18.81
N PHE A 795 -6.65 -11.03 18.48
CA PHE A 795 -7.76 -10.71 19.38
C PHE A 795 -9.05 -10.43 18.61
N LEU A 796 -10.17 -10.63 19.30
CA LEU A 796 -11.52 -10.23 18.91
C LEU A 796 -12.05 -9.26 19.97
N ILE A 797 -12.56 -8.10 19.56
CA ILE A 797 -13.19 -7.10 20.43
C ILE A 797 -14.52 -6.61 19.84
N GLY A 798 -15.54 -6.43 20.66
CA GLY A 798 -16.88 -6.02 20.22
C GLY A 798 -17.87 -5.92 21.38
N GLY A 799 -18.99 -5.22 21.22
CA GLY A 799 -19.98 -5.07 22.29
C GLY A 799 -20.63 -6.40 22.67
N GLY A 800 -21.04 -7.17 21.66
CA GLY A 800 -21.64 -8.49 21.83
C GLY A 800 -20.64 -9.63 22.06
N VAL A 801 -19.34 -9.34 22.19
CA VAL A 801 -18.29 -10.37 22.37
C VAL A 801 -18.32 -10.91 23.80
N ASN A 802 -18.28 -12.24 23.93
CA ASN A 802 -18.22 -12.95 25.21
C ASN A 802 -16.78 -12.96 25.74
N GLY A 803 -16.26 -11.79 26.11
CA GLY A 803 -14.85 -11.58 26.46
C GLY A 803 -14.43 -12.13 27.82
N GLY A 804 -13.27 -11.66 28.29
CA GLY A 804 -12.71 -12.01 29.59
C GLY A 804 -11.93 -13.33 29.57
N LYS A 805 -11.46 -13.75 28.39
CA LYS A 805 -10.83 -15.05 28.19
C LYS A 805 -9.73 -15.03 27.14
N ILE A 806 -8.93 -16.08 27.18
CA ILE A 806 -7.90 -16.39 26.19
C ILE A 806 -8.24 -17.79 25.65
N LEU A 807 -8.51 -17.87 24.35
CA LEU A 807 -8.83 -19.11 23.64
C LEU A 807 -7.60 -19.61 22.86
N GLY A 808 -7.56 -20.90 22.55
CA GLY A 808 -6.36 -21.57 22.05
C GLY A 808 -5.33 -21.82 23.17
N ASP A 809 -4.15 -22.33 22.83
CA ASP A 809 -3.12 -22.68 23.83
C ASP A 809 -1.96 -21.69 23.80
N TYR A 810 -1.73 -20.97 24.90
CA TYR A 810 -0.51 -20.17 25.03
C TYR A 810 0.71 -21.09 25.13
N PRO A 811 1.74 -20.91 24.28
CA PRO A 811 2.87 -21.81 24.29
C PRO A 811 3.75 -21.56 25.51
N HIS A 812 4.00 -22.60 26.31
CA HIS A 812 4.87 -22.50 27.48
C HIS A 812 5.58 -23.84 27.76
N PRO A 813 6.91 -23.85 27.96
CA PRO A 813 7.83 -22.70 27.91
C PRO A 813 8.13 -22.23 26.47
N LEU A 814 8.57 -20.97 26.29
CA LEU A 814 8.88 -20.38 24.97
C LEU A 814 10.29 -20.75 24.47
N ASN A 815 10.66 -22.02 24.56
CA ASN A 815 11.99 -22.50 24.18
C ASN A 815 11.95 -23.93 23.63
N SER A 816 13.12 -24.49 23.32
CA SER A 816 13.27 -25.82 22.71
C SER A 816 12.77 -26.99 23.57
N ALA A 817 12.35 -26.76 24.82
CA ALA A 817 11.68 -27.78 25.61
C ALA A 817 10.23 -28.02 25.14
N HIS A 818 9.63 -27.07 24.43
CA HIS A 818 8.26 -27.21 23.90
C HIS A 818 8.24 -27.97 22.57
N ASP A 819 7.28 -28.89 22.40
CA ASP A 819 7.18 -29.70 21.17
C ASP A 819 6.71 -28.93 19.93
N GLN A 820 6.20 -27.70 20.09
CA GLN A 820 5.85 -26.80 19.00
C GLN A 820 6.96 -25.77 18.72
N TYR A 821 8.12 -25.88 19.37
CA TYR A 821 9.23 -24.98 19.13
C TYR A 821 10.12 -25.47 17.97
N LEU A 822 10.14 -24.69 16.88
CA LEU A 822 10.91 -24.94 15.67
C LEU A 822 11.91 -23.81 15.43
N ARG A 823 13.15 -23.98 15.90
CA ARG A 823 14.28 -23.04 15.67
C ARG A 823 13.92 -21.57 15.98
N GLY A 824 13.33 -21.32 17.14
CA GLY A 824 12.92 -19.97 17.54
C GLY A 824 11.51 -19.58 17.10
N ARG A 825 10.80 -20.43 16.35
CA ARG A 825 9.44 -20.17 15.86
C ARG A 825 8.47 -21.11 16.57
N MET A 826 7.33 -20.60 16.98
CA MET A 826 6.26 -21.44 17.52
C MET A 826 5.39 -21.93 16.39
N ILE A 827 5.18 -23.24 16.29
CA ILE A 827 4.18 -23.85 15.43
C ILE A 827 2.81 -23.53 16.04
N PRO A 828 1.85 -22.95 15.27
CA PRO A 828 0.51 -22.68 15.75
C PRO A 828 -0.16 -23.97 16.24
N THR A 829 -0.94 -23.86 17.31
CA THR A 829 -1.89 -24.91 17.72
C THR A 829 -3.30 -24.61 17.23
N THR A 830 -3.57 -23.34 16.92
CA THR A 830 -4.89 -22.85 16.55
C THR A 830 -4.84 -22.27 15.13
N PRO A 831 -5.62 -22.79 14.17
CA PRO A 831 -5.76 -22.17 12.86
C PRO A 831 -6.65 -20.90 12.91
N HIS A 832 -6.47 -19.98 11.96
CA HIS A 832 -7.35 -18.80 11.84
C HIS A 832 -8.82 -19.19 11.63
N GLU A 833 -9.04 -20.32 10.97
CA GLU A 833 -10.33 -20.90 10.64
C GLU A 833 -11.19 -21.19 11.87
N PHE A 834 -10.58 -21.41 13.05
CA PHE A 834 -11.36 -21.59 14.29
C PHE A 834 -12.08 -20.29 14.68
N VAL A 835 -11.42 -19.14 14.52
CA VAL A 835 -12.04 -17.82 14.75
C VAL A 835 -13.13 -17.57 13.72
N TRP A 836 -12.84 -17.88 12.45
CA TRP A 836 -13.80 -17.70 11.36
C TRP A 836 -15.05 -18.57 11.50
N ASN A 837 -14.94 -19.76 12.10
CA ASN A 837 -16.09 -20.62 12.35
C ASN A 837 -17.14 -19.93 13.24
N GLY A 838 -16.73 -19.45 14.42
CA GLY A 838 -17.64 -18.77 15.34
C GLY A 838 -18.16 -17.44 14.79
N VAL A 839 -17.33 -16.69 14.06
CA VAL A 839 -17.75 -15.45 13.37
C VAL A 839 -18.78 -15.74 12.28
N ALA A 840 -18.59 -16.80 11.48
CA ALA A 840 -19.52 -17.20 10.43
C ALA A 840 -20.89 -17.60 11.00
N GLN A 841 -20.89 -18.38 12.10
CA GLN A 841 -22.10 -18.75 12.83
C GLN A 841 -22.84 -17.52 13.39
N TRP A 842 -22.10 -16.56 13.97
CA TRP A 842 -22.67 -15.32 14.50
C TRP A 842 -23.30 -14.46 13.41
N LEU A 843 -22.68 -14.39 12.23
CA LEU A 843 -23.23 -13.70 11.06
C LEU A 843 -24.46 -14.43 10.48
N GLY A 844 -24.55 -15.76 10.62
CA GLY A 844 -25.75 -16.53 10.29
C GLY A 844 -25.50 -17.87 9.58
N VAL A 845 -24.27 -18.17 9.18
CA VAL A 845 -23.92 -19.42 8.51
C VAL A 845 -23.73 -20.52 9.55
N ARG A 846 -24.77 -21.32 9.80
CA ARG A 846 -24.77 -22.34 10.86
C ARG A 846 -24.83 -23.79 10.37
N ALA A 847 -25.20 -24.03 9.12
CA ALA A 847 -25.25 -25.37 8.57
C ALA A 847 -23.82 -25.87 8.32
N ASP A 848 -23.48 -27.07 8.79
CA ASP A 848 -22.13 -27.63 8.63
C ASP A 848 -21.67 -27.71 7.17
N SER A 849 -22.59 -27.99 6.25
CA SER A 849 -22.28 -28.02 4.81
C SER A 849 -21.91 -26.66 4.24
N ASP A 850 -22.54 -25.59 4.72
CA ASP A 850 -22.22 -24.23 4.29
C ASP A 850 -20.92 -23.77 4.99
N LEU A 851 -20.73 -24.09 6.27
CA LEU A 851 -19.47 -23.83 6.98
C LEU A 851 -18.29 -24.58 6.35
N ASP A 852 -18.48 -25.80 5.85
CA ASP A 852 -17.44 -26.60 5.17
C ASP A 852 -17.03 -25.97 3.84
N LEU A 853 -17.96 -25.28 3.19
CA LEU A 853 -17.67 -24.54 1.96
C LEU A 853 -16.90 -23.25 2.29
N VAL A 854 -17.31 -22.54 3.35
CA VAL A 854 -16.63 -21.31 3.79
C VAL A 854 -15.23 -21.61 4.32
N LEU A 855 -15.08 -22.71 5.08
CA LEU A 855 -13.86 -23.12 5.77
C LEU A 855 -13.51 -24.57 5.40
N PRO A 856 -12.94 -24.83 4.20
CA PRO A 856 -12.65 -26.20 3.74
C PRO A 856 -11.74 -26.97 4.70
N ASN A 857 -10.74 -26.27 5.24
CA ASN A 857 -9.78 -26.83 6.19
C ASN A 857 -10.37 -27.18 7.57
N ARG A 858 -11.65 -26.85 7.83
CA ARG A 858 -12.35 -27.22 9.07
C ARG A 858 -12.35 -28.75 9.29
N LYS A 859 -12.36 -29.52 8.20
CA LYS A 859 -12.36 -31.00 8.25
C LYS A 859 -11.03 -31.62 8.69
N SER A 860 -9.95 -30.84 8.70
CA SER A 860 -8.63 -31.28 9.15
C SER A 860 -8.49 -31.33 10.68
N PHE A 861 -9.50 -30.84 11.41
CA PHE A 861 -9.52 -30.72 12.86
C PHE A 861 -10.77 -31.39 13.46
N SER A 862 -10.75 -31.67 14.77
CA SER A 862 -11.94 -32.23 15.44
C SER A 862 -13.04 -31.17 15.52
N GLU A 863 -14.30 -31.57 15.40
CA GLU A 863 -15.45 -30.64 15.46
C GLU A 863 -15.45 -29.76 16.71
N CYS A 864 -15.01 -30.31 17.84
CA CYS A 864 -14.97 -29.62 19.14
C CYS A 864 -13.71 -28.77 19.33
N ASP A 865 -12.77 -28.77 18.39
CA ASP A 865 -11.62 -27.86 18.42
C ASP A 865 -12.02 -26.47 17.90
N HIS A 866 -13.07 -26.38 17.06
CA HIS A 866 -13.54 -25.13 16.49
C HIS A 866 -14.20 -24.22 17.53
N PHE A 867 -13.86 -22.93 17.52
CA PHE A 867 -14.61 -21.96 18.31
C PHE A 867 -16.01 -21.74 17.70
N THR A 868 -17.04 -21.86 18.52
CA THR A 868 -18.44 -21.62 18.15
C THR A 868 -18.84 -20.17 18.33
N ASP A 869 -19.99 -19.74 17.80
CA ASP A 869 -20.50 -18.40 18.09
C ASP A 869 -20.78 -18.18 19.58
N LYS A 870 -21.06 -19.20 20.38
CA LYS A 870 -21.23 -19.08 21.84
C LYS A 870 -19.90 -18.93 22.59
N ASP A 871 -18.83 -19.51 22.05
CA ASP A 871 -17.48 -19.23 22.53
C ASP A 871 -17.10 -17.77 22.25
N LEU A 872 -17.55 -17.17 21.15
CA LEU A 872 -17.12 -15.83 20.76
C LEU A 872 -18.08 -14.70 21.19
N PHE A 873 -19.38 -14.96 21.28
CA PHE A 873 -20.43 -13.93 21.44
C PHE A 873 -21.45 -14.29 22.52
N VAL A 874 -21.98 -13.27 23.20
CA VAL A 874 -22.92 -13.43 24.32
C VAL A 874 -24.26 -13.99 23.84
N ASP A 875 -24.67 -13.66 22.60
CA ASP A 875 -25.89 -14.13 21.94
C ASP A 875 -25.66 -15.36 21.05
N GLY A 876 -24.51 -16.04 21.17
CA GLY A 876 -24.19 -17.22 20.38
C GLY A 876 -25.19 -18.35 20.57
N ALA A 877 -25.55 -19.00 19.46
CA ALA A 877 -26.63 -19.99 19.39
C ALA A 877 -26.12 -21.43 19.21
N CYS A 878 -24.87 -21.60 18.78
CA CYS A 878 -24.21 -22.86 18.52
C CYS A 878 -23.21 -23.17 19.63
N ASP A 879 -23.22 -24.41 20.12
CA ASP A 879 -22.31 -24.88 21.15
C ASP A 879 -21.87 -26.31 20.83
N CYS A 880 -20.62 -26.65 21.16
CA CYS A 880 -20.04 -27.96 20.94
C CYS A 880 -19.50 -28.50 22.26
N THR A 881 -19.94 -29.71 22.64
CA THR A 881 -19.50 -30.36 23.87
C THR A 881 -19.08 -31.80 23.62
N ILE A 882 -18.08 -32.26 24.37
CA ILE A 882 -17.67 -33.67 24.35
C ILE A 882 -18.57 -34.46 25.30
N ILE A 883 -19.37 -35.37 24.74
CA ILE A 883 -20.25 -36.27 25.48
C ILE A 883 -19.78 -37.71 25.22
N ASP A 884 -19.40 -38.44 26.26
CA ASP A 884 -18.89 -39.82 26.18
C ASP A 884 -17.71 -40.02 25.20
N GLY A 885 -16.85 -38.99 25.06
CA GLY A 885 -15.68 -39.02 24.17
C GLY A 885 -15.99 -38.74 22.70
N ALA A 886 -17.23 -38.41 22.35
CA ALA A 886 -17.64 -37.94 21.03
C ALA A 886 -18.00 -36.45 21.09
N CYS A 887 -17.66 -35.70 20.03
CA CYS A 887 -18.11 -34.32 19.90
C CYS A 887 -19.60 -34.28 19.54
N SER A 888 -20.35 -33.38 20.16
CA SER A 888 -21.75 -33.11 19.88
C SER A 888 -21.97 -31.61 19.78
N CYS A 889 -22.19 -31.12 18.55
CA CYS A 889 -22.54 -29.74 18.27
C CYS A 889 -24.06 -29.56 18.08
N GLN A 890 -24.61 -28.49 18.65
CA GLN A 890 -26.02 -28.13 18.53
C GLN A 890 -26.13 -26.63 18.31
N CYS A 891 -27.00 -26.22 17.37
CA CYS A 891 -27.38 -24.83 17.18
C CYS A 891 -28.86 -24.65 17.49
N ASP A 892 -29.20 -23.67 18.32
CA ASP A 892 -30.60 -23.33 18.59
C ASP A 892 -31.29 -22.84 17.31
N THR A 893 -32.48 -23.38 17.01
CA THR A 893 -33.30 -22.90 15.89
C THR A 893 -33.86 -21.53 16.22
N VAL A 894 -33.26 -20.47 15.68
CA VAL A 894 -33.77 -19.10 15.81
C VAL A 894 -35.00 -18.95 14.92
N THR A 895 -36.20 -19.24 15.44
CA THR A 895 -37.45 -18.83 14.79
C THR A 895 -37.61 -17.32 14.97
N TYR A 896 -37.42 -16.55 13.90
CA TYR A 896 -37.82 -15.15 13.87
C TYR A 896 -39.35 -15.04 14.01
N SER A 897 -39.83 -14.94 15.26
CA SER A 897 -41.17 -14.39 15.51
C SER A 897 -41.08 -12.87 15.35
N PRO A 898 -41.90 -12.26 14.48
CA PRO A 898 -41.97 -10.80 14.38
C PRO A 898 -42.57 -10.27 15.68
N THR A 899 -41.72 -9.99 16.66
CA THR A 899 -42.14 -9.45 17.95
C THR A 899 -41.97 -7.95 17.93
N VAL A 900 -42.87 -7.27 17.22
CA VAL A 900 -43.33 -5.95 17.63
C VAL A 900 -44.85 -5.98 17.55
N THR A 901 -45.49 -6.15 18.71
CA THR A 901 -46.92 -5.86 18.85
C THR A 901 -47.07 -4.34 18.77
N PRO A 902 -47.95 -3.80 17.90
CA PRO A 902 -48.12 -2.37 17.76
C PRO A 902 -48.80 -1.81 19.01
N THR A 903 -48.07 -1.04 19.81
CA THR A 903 -48.65 -0.23 20.88
C THR A 903 -49.35 0.99 20.27
N SER A 904 -50.68 0.95 20.35
CA SER A 904 -51.67 2.05 20.26
C SER A 904 -51.47 3.16 19.21
N SER A 905 -52.37 3.17 18.23
CA SER A 905 -52.62 4.27 17.30
C SER A 905 -52.69 5.65 17.99
N PRO A 906 -51.95 6.65 17.49
CA PRO A 906 -52.36 8.04 17.57
C PRO A 906 -53.30 8.35 16.40
N SER A 907 -54.41 9.00 16.74
CA SER A 907 -55.42 9.58 15.86
C SER A 907 -54.85 10.59 14.86
N GLU A 908 -55.42 10.62 13.65
CA GLU A 908 -55.16 11.58 12.58
C GLU A 908 -55.19 13.05 13.03
N PRO A 909 -54.43 13.93 12.33
CA PRO A 909 -54.95 15.24 11.99
C PRO A 909 -54.94 15.52 10.48
N SER A 910 -56.06 16.06 10.01
CA SER A 910 -56.19 16.85 8.78
C SER A 910 -55.62 18.28 8.97
N PRO A 911 -55.38 19.03 7.88
CA PRO A 911 -54.28 20.01 7.78
C PRO A 911 -54.71 21.44 8.15
N THR A 912 -53.81 22.22 8.74
CA THR A 912 -53.75 23.69 8.57
C THR A 912 -52.47 24.29 9.15
N ASP A 913 -51.78 25.05 8.30
CA ASP A 913 -51.08 26.32 8.47
C ASP A 913 -50.10 26.58 9.65
N SER A 914 -48.86 26.85 9.23
CA SER A 914 -47.85 27.78 9.77
C SER A 914 -47.35 27.60 11.22
N PRO A 915 -46.02 27.43 11.42
CA PRO A 915 -45.46 27.25 12.76
C PRO A 915 -45.37 28.59 13.50
N THR A 916 -45.87 28.61 14.73
CA THR A 916 -45.47 29.58 15.77
C THR A 916 -44.72 28.80 16.85
N ALA A 917 -43.51 29.25 17.16
CA ALA A 917 -42.60 28.62 18.12
C ALA A 917 -42.84 29.17 19.53
N ASP A 918 -43.15 28.27 20.48
CA ASP A 918 -42.96 28.50 21.91
C ASP A 918 -41.74 27.70 22.37
N LEU A 919 -40.77 28.39 22.97
CA LEU A 919 -39.53 27.83 23.52
C LEU A 919 -39.76 27.25 24.94
N PRO A 920 -39.20 26.07 25.30
CA PRO A 920 -39.30 25.56 26.66
C PRO A 920 -38.16 26.05 27.57
N ASP A 921 -38.57 26.54 28.74
CA ASP A 921 -37.75 26.84 29.92
C ASP A 921 -37.00 25.61 30.45
N GLY A 922 -35.68 25.73 30.62
CA GLY A 922 -34.87 24.65 31.18
C GLY A 922 -33.37 24.88 31.19
N GLY A 923 -32.89 26.13 31.34
CA GLY A 923 -31.51 26.40 31.77
C GLY A 923 -30.37 25.85 30.89
N THR A 924 -30.63 25.48 29.64
CA THR A 924 -29.58 25.06 28.71
C THR A 924 -28.89 26.31 28.17
N LEU A 925 -27.59 26.44 28.42
CA LEU A 925 -26.75 27.47 27.79
C LEU A 925 -26.83 27.29 26.27
N VAL A 926 -27.39 28.29 25.58
CA VAL A 926 -27.36 28.35 24.11
C VAL A 926 -25.91 28.69 23.73
N ASN A 927 -25.24 27.77 23.05
CA ASN A 927 -23.79 27.87 22.75
C ASN A 927 -23.45 28.95 21.71
N SER A 928 -24.44 29.61 21.12
CA SER A 928 -24.25 30.81 20.30
C SER A 928 -25.42 31.76 20.47
N ILE A 929 -25.13 33.06 20.57
CA ILE A 929 -26.12 34.15 20.62
C ILE A 929 -26.54 34.56 19.20
N ILE A 930 -25.72 34.20 18.21
CA ILE A 930 -25.96 34.47 16.80
C ILE A 930 -26.31 33.14 16.16
N ASP A 931 -27.58 32.96 15.82
CA ASP A 931 -28.02 31.90 14.92
C ASP A 931 -27.30 32.07 13.58
N SER A 932 -26.92 30.96 12.95
CA SER A 932 -26.25 30.93 11.63
C SER A 932 -27.05 31.65 10.53
N GLU A 933 -28.36 31.84 10.73
CA GLU A 933 -29.23 32.60 9.84
C GLU A 933 -29.28 34.12 10.15
N GLY A 934 -28.74 34.58 11.28
CA GLY A 934 -28.78 35.98 11.73
C GLY A 934 -27.96 36.94 10.88
N SER A 935 -28.53 38.10 10.56
CA SER A 935 -27.82 39.13 9.80
C SER A 935 -26.96 40.01 10.71
N TYR A 936 -25.71 40.23 10.36
CA TYR A 936 -24.82 41.18 11.03
C TYR A 936 -24.40 42.28 10.06
N GLU A 937 -24.31 43.51 10.55
CA GLU A 937 -23.77 44.63 9.78
C GLU A 937 -22.56 45.24 10.52
N PRO A 938 -21.39 45.30 9.87
CA PRO A 938 -20.24 45.99 10.44
C PRO A 938 -20.44 47.51 10.39
N PHE A 939 -20.53 48.17 11.55
CA PHE A 939 -20.67 49.61 11.62
C PHE A 939 -19.29 50.28 11.70
N GLY A 940 -18.85 50.85 10.57
CA GLY A 940 -17.56 51.56 10.47
C GLY A 940 -16.33 50.67 10.22
N CYS A 941 -16.51 49.45 9.69
CA CYS A 941 -15.44 48.56 9.22
C CYS A 941 -15.32 48.56 7.69
N ASN A 942 -14.10 48.42 7.17
CA ASN A 942 -13.79 48.32 5.75
C ASN A 942 -13.79 46.89 5.20
N THR A 943 -13.62 45.88 6.06
CA THR A 943 -13.89 44.47 5.70
C THR A 943 -14.57 43.75 6.87
N SER A 944 -15.51 42.86 6.56
CA SER A 944 -16.17 41.96 7.51
C SER A 944 -16.19 40.53 6.96
N ASN A 945 -15.10 39.80 7.15
CA ASN A 945 -15.02 38.40 6.76
C ASN A 945 -15.14 37.50 8.00
N ARG A 946 -15.76 36.32 7.85
CA ARG A 946 -15.64 35.23 8.81
C ARG A 946 -14.16 34.84 8.88
N ALA A 947 -13.59 34.81 10.08
CA ALA A 947 -12.20 34.38 10.25
C ALA A 947 -12.07 32.87 9.99
N TYR A 948 -10.96 32.45 9.38
CA TYR A 948 -10.61 31.03 9.26
C TYR A 948 -10.22 30.48 10.64
N ALA A 949 -10.86 29.36 11.01
CA ALA A 949 -10.54 28.45 12.12
C ALA A 949 -10.65 29.00 13.56
N SER A 950 -11.53 28.36 14.36
CA SER A 950 -11.31 28.21 15.79
C SER A 950 -11.74 26.81 16.25
N VAL A 951 -11.01 26.28 17.24
CA VAL A 951 -10.85 24.85 17.56
C VAL A 951 -12.03 24.24 18.37
N ASP A 952 -13.20 24.88 18.49
CA ASP A 952 -14.33 24.25 19.22
C ASP A 952 -15.73 24.42 18.61
N GLY A 953 -15.83 24.81 17.33
CA GLY A 953 -17.04 24.59 16.52
C GLY A 953 -18.34 25.27 16.96
N SER A 954 -18.35 26.11 18.00
CA SER A 954 -19.63 26.64 18.54
C SER A 954 -19.86 28.14 18.39
N LEU A 955 -18.93 28.94 17.84
CA LEU A 955 -19.12 30.39 17.65
C LEU A 955 -18.49 30.90 16.35
N GLU A 956 -19.27 31.58 15.51
CA GLU A 956 -18.77 32.32 14.35
C GLU A 956 -17.98 33.57 14.81
N LYS A 957 -16.69 33.65 14.47
CA LYS A 957 -15.85 34.82 14.78
C LYS A 957 -15.86 35.81 13.62
N PHE A 958 -16.23 37.05 13.91
CA PHE A 958 -16.22 38.16 12.95
C PHE A 958 -14.95 39.00 13.08
N SER A 959 -14.29 39.32 11.97
CA SER A 959 -13.17 40.24 11.93
C SER A 959 -13.59 41.56 11.28
N CYS A 960 -13.11 42.69 11.80
CA CYS A 960 -13.45 44.04 11.34
C CYS A 960 -12.15 44.82 11.08
N ASP A 961 -11.83 45.11 9.81
CA ASP A 961 -10.69 45.96 9.45
C ASP A 961 -11.09 47.43 9.48
N ARG A 962 -10.32 48.28 10.15
CA ARG A 962 -10.62 49.72 10.29
C ARG A 962 -9.48 50.64 9.86
N THR A 963 -8.52 50.11 9.10
CA THR A 963 -7.27 50.79 8.75
C THR A 963 -7.48 52.17 8.09
N ASP A 964 -8.62 52.40 7.43
CA ASP A 964 -8.88 53.66 6.69
C ASP A 964 -10.02 54.54 7.24
N ARG A 965 -10.51 54.33 8.50
CA ARG A 965 -11.65 55.09 9.07
C ARG A 965 -11.30 55.66 10.45
N HIS A 966 -10.87 56.92 10.52
CA HIS A 966 -10.34 57.54 11.75
C HIS A 966 -11.34 58.37 12.58
N ASP A 967 -12.59 58.52 12.12
CA ASP A 967 -13.53 59.55 12.60
C ASP A 967 -14.96 59.06 12.91
N VAL A 968 -15.25 57.76 12.80
CA VAL A 968 -16.57 57.19 13.11
C VAL A 968 -16.56 56.30 14.37
N SER A 969 -17.62 56.40 15.17
CA SER A 969 -17.96 55.43 16.22
C SER A 969 -18.09 54.05 15.60
N SER A 970 -17.61 53.04 16.31
CA SER A 970 -17.30 51.76 15.69
C SER A 970 -17.71 50.57 16.50
N GLY A 971 -18.32 49.64 15.80
CA GLY A 971 -18.81 48.41 16.39
C GLY A 971 -19.33 47.43 15.36
N ILE A 972 -19.72 46.27 15.87
CA ILE A 972 -20.41 45.25 15.08
C ILE A 972 -21.84 45.21 15.62
N VAL A 973 -22.81 45.37 14.71
CA VAL A 973 -24.23 45.26 15.03
C VAL A 973 -24.69 43.85 14.68
N PHE A 974 -25.31 43.18 15.65
CA PHE A 974 -25.89 41.86 15.50
C PHE A 974 -27.41 41.98 15.49
N SER A 975 -28.07 41.35 14.51
CA SER A 975 -29.52 41.19 14.45
C SER A 975 -29.86 39.70 14.33
N PRO A 976 -30.65 39.13 15.25
CA PRO A 976 -31.12 37.76 15.10
C PRO A 976 -32.07 37.62 13.88
N PRO A 977 -32.19 36.41 13.30
CA PRO A 977 -32.99 36.17 12.09
C PRO A 977 -34.50 36.06 12.35
N SER A 978 -34.92 35.84 13.59
CA SER A 978 -36.33 35.68 13.97
C SER A 978 -36.84 36.89 14.78
N VAL A 979 -38.14 37.14 14.74
CA VAL A 979 -38.85 38.28 15.38
C VAL A 979 -38.85 38.22 16.93
N GLN A 980 -37.99 37.39 17.53
CA GLN A 980 -37.90 37.20 18.98
C GLN A 980 -36.86 38.15 19.59
N ALA A 981 -37.22 38.78 20.72
CA ALA A 981 -36.37 39.73 21.44
C ALA A 981 -35.26 39.00 22.22
N THR A 982 -34.07 38.92 21.64
CA THR A 982 -32.89 38.32 22.28
C THR A 982 -31.70 39.27 22.29
N ILE A 983 -31.22 39.65 23.48
CA ILE A 983 -29.96 40.38 23.67
C ILE A 983 -28.88 39.38 24.09
N ALA A 984 -27.66 39.60 23.59
CA ALA A 984 -26.48 38.87 24.02
C ALA A 984 -26.27 38.94 25.55
N LYS A 985 -26.45 37.81 26.28
CA LYS A 985 -26.22 37.76 27.74
C LYS A 985 -24.74 37.94 28.10
N LYS A 986 -23.82 37.38 27.30
CA LYS A 986 -22.36 37.56 27.44
C LYS A 986 -21.70 37.60 26.06
N VAL A 987 -20.82 38.57 25.80
CA VAL A 987 -20.04 38.65 24.56
C VAL A 987 -18.55 38.46 24.87
N ARG A 988 -17.88 37.54 24.16
CA ARG A 988 -16.44 37.33 24.30
C ARG A 988 -15.68 38.03 23.15
N VAL A 989 -14.78 38.94 23.49
CA VAL A 989 -14.00 39.73 22.51
C VAL A 989 -12.52 39.32 22.55
N TYR A 990 -11.93 39.06 21.38
CA TYR A 990 -10.50 38.74 21.20
C TYR A 990 -9.79 39.88 20.46
N VAL A 991 -8.57 40.21 20.88
CA VAL A 991 -7.73 41.21 20.21
C VAL A 991 -6.54 40.51 19.52
N GLY A 992 -6.20 40.95 18.31
CA GLY A 992 -5.06 40.42 17.52
C GLY A 992 -3.72 41.03 17.95
N ASP A 993 -2.62 40.38 17.58
CA ASP A 993 -1.26 40.64 18.14
C ASP A 993 -0.58 41.88 17.51
N GLY A 994 -1.12 43.08 17.80
CA GLY A 994 -0.89 44.33 17.07
C GLY A 994 -0.08 45.43 17.77
N GLY A 995 0.85 45.11 18.67
CA GLY A 995 1.83 46.07 19.22
C GLY A 995 1.33 47.02 20.32
N THR A 996 2.26 47.47 21.17
CA THR A 996 1.97 48.26 22.38
C THR A 996 1.37 49.63 22.08
N GLY A 997 0.10 49.83 22.47
CA GLY A 997 -0.56 51.14 22.55
C GLY A 997 -1.62 51.46 21.49
N LEU A 998 -2.01 50.49 20.66
CA LEU A 998 -3.00 50.67 19.58
C LEU A 998 -4.27 49.81 19.75
N ASP A 999 -4.38 49.06 20.85
CA ASP A 999 -5.54 48.19 21.13
C ASP A 999 -6.60 48.89 21.98
N PRO A 1000 -7.90 48.60 21.79
CA PRO A 1000 -8.95 49.17 22.62
C PRO A 1000 -8.77 48.71 24.09
N ILE A 1001 -8.69 49.66 25.02
CA ILE A 1001 -8.52 49.38 26.46
C ILE A 1001 -9.86 49.14 27.19
N ARG A 1002 -10.98 49.48 26.55
CA ARG A 1002 -12.34 49.24 27.04
C ARG A 1002 -13.24 48.83 25.88
N VAL A 1003 -14.28 48.08 26.18
CA VAL A 1003 -15.33 47.70 25.23
C VAL A 1003 -16.69 47.92 25.88
N ALA A 1004 -17.67 48.39 25.10
CA ALA A 1004 -19.04 48.61 25.57
C ALA A 1004 -20.03 47.83 24.70
N LEU A 1005 -21.07 47.27 25.32
CA LEU A 1005 -22.21 46.65 24.67
C LEU A 1005 -23.41 47.59 24.79
N LYS A 1006 -24.07 47.88 23.67
CA LYS A 1006 -25.26 48.72 23.59
C LYS A 1006 -26.43 47.95 22.98
N GLY A 1007 -27.65 48.28 23.37
CA GLY A 1007 -28.89 47.68 22.87
C GLY A 1007 -29.89 48.73 22.38
N ARG A 1008 -30.79 48.34 21.47
CA ARG A 1008 -31.97 49.15 21.07
C ARG A 1008 -33.16 48.28 20.66
N ILE A 1009 -34.37 48.85 20.81
CA ILE A 1009 -35.65 48.12 20.75
C ILE A 1009 -36.10 47.84 19.32
N ASN A 1010 -35.59 48.63 18.37
CA ASN A 1010 -35.77 48.52 16.93
C ASN A 1010 -34.69 49.35 16.21
N PRO A 1011 -34.56 49.28 14.87
CA PRO A 1011 -33.51 49.99 14.13
C PRO A 1011 -33.55 51.52 14.19
N GLU A 1012 -34.67 52.12 14.62
CA GLU A 1012 -34.84 53.58 14.67
C GLU A 1012 -34.69 54.15 16.09
N ALA A 1013 -34.70 53.30 17.12
CA ALA A 1013 -34.52 53.70 18.50
C ALA A 1013 -33.08 54.12 18.82
N SER A 1014 -32.93 54.97 19.84
CA SER A 1014 -31.63 55.38 20.36
C SER A 1014 -30.91 54.20 21.02
N TRP A 1015 -29.58 54.13 20.83
CA TRP A 1015 -28.75 53.11 21.47
C TRP A 1015 -28.53 53.40 22.95
N GLU A 1016 -28.84 52.42 23.81
CA GLU A 1016 -28.64 52.50 25.25
C GLU A 1016 -27.51 51.57 25.71
N SER A 1017 -26.73 51.98 26.72
CA SER A 1017 -25.62 51.18 27.24
C SER A 1017 -26.13 50.05 28.13
N ILE A 1018 -25.75 48.80 27.81
CA ILE A 1018 -26.24 47.60 28.50
C ILE A 1018 -25.11 46.79 29.18
N GLY A 1019 -23.85 47.04 28.84
CA GLY A 1019 -22.69 46.44 29.51
C GLY A 1019 -21.37 47.09 29.10
N SER A 1020 -20.31 46.95 29.90
CA SER A 1020 -18.96 47.40 29.52
C SER A 1020 -17.87 46.65 30.30
N GLY A 1021 -16.68 46.51 29.72
CA GLY A 1021 -15.52 45.88 30.36
C GLY A 1021 -14.19 46.50 29.94
N ALA A 1022 -13.15 46.33 30.75
CA ALA A 1022 -11.79 46.76 30.44
C ALA A 1022 -10.95 45.58 29.95
N LEU A 1023 -10.07 45.81 28.98
CA LEU A 1023 -9.08 44.84 28.51
C LEU A 1023 -7.80 45.04 29.34
N GLU A 1024 -7.43 44.05 30.15
CA GLU A 1024 -6.19 44.11 30.95
C GLU A 1024 -4.97 43.92 30.05
N TYR A 1025 -4.15 44.96 29.91
CA TYR A 1025 -2.87 44.89 29.18
C TYR A 1025 -1.71 44.84 30.19
N SER A 1026 -0.87 43.80 30.11
CA SER A 1026 0.40 43.73 30.82
C SER A 1026 1.49 44.35 29.94
N ASN A 1027 2.18 45.38 30.43
CA ASN A 1027 3.22 46.10 29.68
C ASN A 1027 4.57 45.35 29.59
N ASP A 1028 4.66 44.08 30.00
CA ASP A 1028 5.92 43.34 30.03
C ASP A 1028 6.20 42.59 28.71
N ASP A 1029 7.37 42.90 28.17
CA ASP A 1029 7.89 42.59 26.84
C ASP A 1029 8.05 41.07 26.60
N ALA A 1030 7.01 40.40 26.08
CA ALA A 1030 7.09 39.04 25.53
C ALA A 1030 6.04 38.80 24.44
N ARG A 1031 6.48 38.71 23.18
CA ARG A 1031 5.67 38.36 21.99
C ARG A 1031 5.21 36.89 21.99
N ASN A 1032 4.38 36.47 22.95
CA ASN A 1032 3.59 35.23 22.91
C ASN A 1032 2.63 35.12 24.12
N VAL A 1033 1.73 36.08 24.29
CA VAL A 1033 0.56 35.87 25.17
C VAL A 1033 -0.66 35.66 24.27
N ARG A 1034 -1.16 34.42 24.25
CA ARG A 1034 -2.38 34.04 23.54
C ARG A 1034 -3.54 34.92 23.99
N SER A 1035 -4.10 35.69 23.05
CA SER A 1035 -5.47 36.22 23.02
C SER A 1035 -6.23 36.22 24.35
N SER A 1036 -6.04 37.24 25.20
CA SER A 1036 -6.88 37.44 26.38
C SER A 1036 -8.29 37.79 25.93
N ALA A 1037 -9.24 36.91 26.21
CA ALA A 1037 -10.64 37.11 25.82
C ALA A 1037 -11.39 37.87 26.94
N LEU A 1038 -11.97 39.03 26.62
CA LEU A 1038 -12.81 39.77 27.57
C LEU A 1038 -14.26 39.33 27.42
N TYR A 1039 -14.89 38.93 28.53
CA TYR A 1039 -16.34 38.72 28.59
C TYR A 1039 -17.02 40.01 29.00
N ILE A 1040 -17.93 40.49 28.16
CA ILE A 1040 -18.82 41.60 28.46
C ILE A 1040 -20.16 40.99 28.82
N GLU A 1041 -20.48 40.97 30.10
CA GLU A 1041 -21.79 40.52 30.57
C GLU A 1041 -22.79 41.67 30.41
N SER A 1042 -23.91 41.37 29.76
CA SER A 1042 -25.06 42.27 29.78
C SER A 1042 -25.65 42.25 31.19
N THR A 1043 -26.05 43.40 31.72
CA THR A 1043 -26.74 43.47 33.01
C THR A 1043 -28.22 43.02 32.93
N TYR A 1044 -28.67 42.54 31.77
CA TYR A 1044 -30.06 42.18 31.48
C TYR A 1044 -30.23 40.66 31.29
N GLU A 1045 -31.32 40.08 31.81
CA GLU A 1045 -31.59 38.63 31.73
C GLU A 1045 -32.49 38.26 30.53
N SER A 1046 -32.38 37.01 30.08
CA SER A 1046 -33.18 36.44 28.98
C SER A 1046 -34.67 36.47 29.32
N GLY A 1047 -35.48 37.15 28.49
CA GLY A 1047 -36.93 37.29 28.66
C GLY A 1047 -37.44 38.72 28.89
N ASP A 1048 -36.55 39.71 29.03
CA ASP A 1048 -36.92 41.12 29.15
C ASP A 1048 -37.06 41.77 27.74
N VAL A 1049 -38.29 42.12 27.34
CA VAL A 1049 -38.71 42.40 25.94
C VAL A 1049 -38.17 43.71 25.33
N ASN A 1050 -37.27 44.41 26.01
CA ASN A 1050 -36.98 45.79 25.67
C ASN A 1050 -36.02 45.93 24.48
N TYR A 1051 -34.97 45.13 24.29
CA TYR A 1051 -34.04 45.32 23.16
C TYR A 1051 -33.97 44.11 22.21
N THR A 1052 -33.89 44.40 20.91
CA THR A 1052 -33.87 43.40 19.81
C THR A 1052 -32.60 43.49 18.96
N TYR A 1053 -31.83 44.56 19.08
CA TYR A 1053 -30.55 44.78 18.39
C TYR A 1053 -29.44 45.04 19.40
N ALA A 1054 -28.24 44.50 19.15
CA ALA A 1054 -27.07 44.71 19.99
C ALA A 1054 -25.86 45.21 19.17
N GLU A 1055 -25.16 46.21 19.67
CA GLU A 1055 -23.91 46.73 19.10
C GLU A 1055 -22.77 46.58 20.12
N VAL A 1056 -21.66 45.97 19.70
CA VAL A 1056 -20.41 45.97 20.47
C VAL A 1056 -19.55 47.12 19.98
N GLY A 1057 -19.47 48.19 20.78
CA GLY A 1057 -18.73 49.40 20.46
C GLY A 1057 -17.36 49.47 21.14
N PHE A 1058 -16.37 49.97 20.39
CA PHE A 1058 -15.03 50.27 20.90
C PHE A 1058 -14.90 51.79 21.12
N PRO A 1059 -14.70 52.27 22.37
CA PRO A 1059 -14.52 53.69 22.65
C PRO A 1059 -13.28 54.23 21.94
N VAL A 1060 -13.41 55.40 21.33
CA VAL A 1060 -12.31 56.04 20.61
C VAL A 1060 -11.29 56.57 21.62
N THR A 1061 -10.22 55.82 21.84
CA THR A 1061 -9.01 56.34 22.46
C THR A 1061 -7.82 55.90 21.62
N THR A 1062 -7.42 56.78 20.68
CA THR A 1062 -6.15 56.83 19.95
C THR A 1062 -5.78 55.64 19.04
N LYS A 1063 -5.71 55.94 17.72
CA LYS A 1063 -5.09 55.18 16.62
C LYS A 1063 -5.11 53.64 16.77
N SER A 1064 -6.14 52.97 16.28
CA SER A 1064 -6.17 51.51 16.21
C SER A 1064 -6.36 51.05 14.76
N ILE A 1065 -5.44 50.20 14.28
CA ILE A 1065 -5.51 49.47 13.01
C ILE A 1065 -5.83 48.02 13.36
N LEU A 1066 -6.92 47.48 12.84
CA LEU A 1066 -7.19 46.03 12.83
C LEU A 1066 -6.89 45.52 11.43
N THR A 1067 -5.80 44.79 11.23
CA THR A 1067 -5.56 44.02 10.00
C THR A 1067 -5.05 42.63 10.37
N THR A 1068 -5.65 41.59 9.80
CA THR A 1068 -5.03 40.27 9.67
C THR A 1068 -4.59 40.07 8.23
N ARG A 1069 -3.29 40.22 7.97
CA ARG A 1069 -2.59 39.49 6.90
C ARG A 1069 -1.56 38.59 7.57
N TYR A 1070 -1.59 37.30 7.24
CA TYR A 1070 -0.47 36.40 7.51
C TYR A 1070 0.71 36.86 6.66
N HIS A 1071 1.73 37.44 7.30
CA HIS A 1071 3.07 37.55 6.73
C HIS A 1071 4.02 36.81 7.66
N SER A 1072 4.59 35.72 7.17
CA SER A 1072 5.79 35.13 7.75
C SER A 1072 6.90 36.21 7.84
N GLN A 1073 7.32 36.57 9.04
CA GLN A 1073 8.62 37.23 9.26
C GLN A 1073 9.48 36.27 10.08
N GLN A 1074 10.44 35.58 9.46
CA GLN A 1074 11.81 36.06 9.28
C GLN A 1074 12.33 36.83 10.51
N ARG A 1075 12.91 36.11 11.48
CA ARG A 1075 13.94 36.68 12.36
C ARG A 1075 15.31 36.39 11.75
N GLY A 1076 15.89 37.38 11.07
CA GLY A 1076 17.31 37.39 10.72
C GLY A 1076 18.03 38.36 11.65
N ILE A 1077 19.10 37.91 12.30
CA ILE A 1077 20.03 38.78 13.03
C ILE A 1077 20.94 39.47 12.00
N THR A 1078 21.14 40.78 12.17
CA THR A 1078 22.11 41.57 11.40
C THR A 1078 23.48 41.51 12.07
N ILE A 1079 24.51 41.00 11.39
CA ILE A 1079 25.91 41.23 11.78
C ILE A 1079 26.56 42.08 10.71
N GLN A 1080 27.18 43.18 11.14
CA GLN A 1080 27.80 44.18 10.27
C GLN A 1080 29.25 43.81 9.99
N LEU A 1081 29.58 43.54 8.73
CA LEU A 1081 30.97 43.43 8.26
C LEU A 1081 31.19 44.48 7.16
N GLY A 1082 31.57 45.69 7.57
CA GLY A 1082 31.86 46.79 6.63
C GLY A 1082 30.65 47.27 5.82
N SER A 1083 30.86 47.70 4.58
CA SER A 1083 29.90 48.48 3.77
C SER A 1083 29.02 47.68 2.79
N LYS A 1084 28.87 46.36 2.93
CA LYS A 1084 27.99 45.54 2.05
C LYS A 1084 27.10 44.57 2.83
N LEU A 1085 25.82 44.49 2.44
CA LEU A 1085 24.77 43.65 3.03
C LEU A 1085 24.65 42.30 2.29
N LEU A 1086 24.63 41.19 3.03
CA LEU A 1086 24.42 39.82 2.54
C LEU A 1086 23.28 39.18 3.35
N LYS A 1087 22.24 38.65 2.69
CA LYS A 1087 21.12 37.90 3.32
C LYS A 1087 21.27 36.42 2.96
N LEU A 1088 21.46 35.56 3.97
CA LEU A 1088 21.43 34.10 3.83
C LEU A 1088 20.16 33.55 4.52
N ARG A 1089 19.56 32.51 3.94
CA ARG A 1089 18.38 31.79 4.45
C ARG A 1089 18.82 30.34 4.69
N PHE A 1090 18.69 29.82 5.91
CA PHE A 1090 18.84 28.38 6.21
C PHE A 1090 17.50 27.80 6.67
N LEU A 1091 17.27 26.55 6.28
CA LEU A 1091 16.18 25.67 6.72
C LEU A 1091 16.56 25.07 8.09
N ASP A 1092 15.66 25.14 9.07
CA ASP A 1092 15.77 24.37 10.32
C ASP A 1092 14.93 23.10 10.21
N PHE A 1093 15.56 21.99 10.59
CA PHE A 1093 14.96 20.68 10.86
C PHE A 1093 14.31 20.67 12.27
N PRO A 1094 13.32 19.82 12.54
CA PRO A 1094 12.88 19.55 13.91
C PRO A 1094 13.81 18.56 14.63
N ASP A 1095 14.18 18.91 15.86
CA ASP A 1095 14.99 18.12 16.79
C ASP A 1095 14.22 16.88 17.30
N ASN A 1096 14.66 15.69 16.88
CA ASN A 1096 14.93 14.51 17.74
C ASN A 1096 15.46 13.35 16.86
N ALA A 1097 16.75 13.39 16.54
CA ALA A 1097 17.49 12.22 16.07
C ALA A 1097 18.83 12.16 16.81
N GLN A 1098 18.96 11.22 17.75
CA GLN A 1098 20.26 10.85 18.30
C GLN A 1098 20.98 9.92 17.32
N ALA A 1099 22.02 10.49 16.69
CA ALA A 1099 23.31 9.91 16.33
C ALA A 1099 23.40 8.46 15.80
N VAL A 1100 23.67 8.32 14.49
CA VAL A 1100 24.68 7.36 13.97
C VAL A 1100 25.51 8.03 12.86
N ASN A 1101 26.82 7.81 12.96
CA ASN A 1101 27.93 8.45 12.25
C ASN A 1101 27.88 8.37 10.70
N THR A 1102 28.08 9.51 10.04
CA THR A 1102 28.55 9.55 8.65
C THR A 1102 30.06 9.85 8.62
N VAL A 1103 30.82 8.94 8.02
CA VAL A 1103 32.26 9.05 7.78
C VAL A 1103 32.52 10.03 6.64
N LEU A 1104 33.30 11.09 6.94
CA LEU A 1104 33.84 12.04 5.97
C LEU A 1104 34.97 11.40 5.14
N TYR A 1105 34.98 11.64 3.82
CA TYR A 1105 36.21 11.78 3.05
C TYR A 1105 36.11 12.97 2.07
N PRO A 1106 37.08 13.90 2.07
CA PRO A 1106 37.08 15.10 1.24
C PRO A 1106 37.82 14.88 -0.09
N GLY A 1107 37.37 15.53 -1.16
CA GLY A 1107 38.04 15.56 -2.45
C GLY A 1107 37.44 16.61 -3.40
N SER A 1108 38.02 17.80 -3.35
CA SER A 1108 37.80 19.00 -4.18
C SER A 1108 37.77 18.76 -5.69
N VAL A 1109 36.90 19.47 -6.44
CA VAL A 1109 37.28 20.26 -7.63
C VAL A 1109 36.34 21.48 -7.79
N GLU A 1110 36.95 22.62 -8.05
CA GLU A 1110 36.43 23.98 -8.17
C GLU A 1110 35.55 24.19 -9.42
N SER A 1111 34.52 25.04 -9.26
CA SER A 1111 33.76 25.65 -10.34
C SER A 1111 34.46 26.93 -10.83
N PHE A 1112 34.76 27.04 -12.12
CA PHE A 1112 34.99 28.33 -12.78
C PHE A 1112 33.70 28.79 -13.45
N GLY A 1113 33.10 29.84 -12.89
CA GLY A 1113 31.99 30.55 -13.48
C GLY A 1113 32.44 31.51 -14.58
N CYS A 1114 31.53 31.80 -15.51
CA CYS A 1114 31.57 33.02 -16.31
C CYS A 1114 30.15 33.43 -16.71
N SER A 1115 29.58 34.37 -15.95
CA SER A 1115 28.41 35.15 -16.35
C SER A 1115 28.88 36.39 -17.11
N ARG A 1116 28.29 36.69 -18.28
CA ARG A 1116 28.21 38.08 -18.73
C ARG A 1116 26.99 38.32 -19.61
N THR A 1117 26.10 39.17 -19.12
CA THR A 1117 25.01 39.81 -19.86
C THR A 1117 25.59 40.90 -20.77
N VAL A 1118 25.20 40.92 -22.05
CA VAL A 1118 25.44 42.05 -22.97
C VAL A 1118 24.08 42.48 -23.54
N ARG A 1119 23.75 43.77 -23.41
CA ARG A 1119 22.57 44.42 -24.02
C ARG A 1119 22.92 44.93 -25.42
N ALA A 1120 21.89 45.04 -26.26
CA ALA A 1120 21.97 45.49 -27.64
C ALA A 1120 22.58 46.90 -27.79
N GLY A 1121 23.50 47.04 -28.77
CA GLY A 1121 24.09 48.31 -29.21
C GLY A 1121 25.62 48.31 -29.15
N ASP A 1122 26.24 48.50 -30.32
CA ASP A 1122 27.63 48.94 -30.56
C ASP A 1122 28.79 47.92 -30.66
N ALA A 1123 29.01 47.48 -31.90
CA ALA A 1123 30.20 47.67 -32.75
C ALA A 1123 31.67 47.56 -32.21
N ILE A 1124 32.36 46.58 -32.82
CA ILE A 1124 33.71 46.63 -33.45
C ILE A 1124 34.98 46.65 -32.56
N ALA A 1125 35.55 45.45 -32.42
CA ALA A 1125 36.85 44.99 -32.98
C ALA A 1125 38.19 45.62 -32.49
N PRO A 1126 39.37 45.11 -32.93
CA PRO A 1126 40.12 44.08 -32.20
C PRO A 1126 41.61 44.43 -32.01
N THR A 1127 42.33 43.70 -31.14
CA THR A 1127 43.77 43.32 -31.22
C THR A 1127 44.19 42.80 -29.84
N THR A 1128 45.04 41.80 -29.61
CA THR A 1128 45.73 40.75 -30.39
C THR A 1128 46.40 39.86 -29.33
N GLU A 1129 46.23 38.54 -29.38
CA GLU A 1129 47.34 37.57 -29.33
C GLU A 1129 46.83 36.14 -29.67
N LYS A 1130 47.62 35.45 -30.51
CA LYS A 1130 47.43 34.18 -31.23
C LYS A 1130 47.68 32.96 -30.30
N TYR A 1131 47.27 31.70 -30.52
CA TYR A 1131 47.29 30.81 -31.71
C TYR A 1131 46.26 29.64 -31.50
N MET A 1132 45.44 29.28 -32.50
CA MET A 1132 45.47 28.06 -33.38
C MET A 1132 45.36 26.69 -32.66
N CYS A 1133 44.53 25.72 -33.08
CA CYS A 1133 44.28 25.23 -34.46
C CYS A 1133 42.83 24.76 -34.75
N ASP A 1134 42.29 25.27 -35.86
CA ASP A 1134 41.79 24.60 -37.09
C ASP A 1134 40.87 23.36 -37.10
N HIS A 1135 39.62 23.63 -37.52
CA HIS A 1135 38.87 23.15 -38.70
C HIS A 1135 39.12 21.77 -39.37
N LEU A 1136 38.00 21.11 -39.72
CA LEU A 1136 37.67 20.69 -41.10
C LEU A 1136 36.15 20.65 -41.33
N ASP A 1137 35.75 21.04 -42.55
CA ASP A 1137 34.42 21.42 -43.05
C ASP A 1137 33.74 20.36 -43.96
N MET A 1138 32.43 20.58 -44.21
CA MET A 1138 31.55 20.14 -45.34
C MET A 1138 30.66 18.88 -45.18
N PRO A 1139 29.54 18.73 -45.93
CA PRO A 1139 28.33 19.59 -46.03
C PRO A 1139 26.99 18.78 -46.05
N GLN A 1140 25.85 19.49 -46.04
CA GLN A 1140 24.48 18.97 -46.20
C GLN A 1140 24.22 18.28 -47.57
N GLN A 1141 23.50 17.15 -47.61
CA GLN A 1141 22.45 16.81 -48.61
C GLN A 1141 21.45 15.76 -48.09
N ASP A 1142 20.17 16.07 -48.31
CA ASP A 1142 18.92 15.28 -48.40
C ASP A 1142 18.81 13.80 -47.93
N GLY A 1143 17.74 13.55 -47.15
CA GLY A 1143 16.93 12.34 -47.24
C GLY A 1143 17.01 11.33 -46.08
N MET A 1144 15.86 11.05 -45.47
CA MET A 1144 15.55 9.97 -44.51
C MET A 1144 16.07 10.12 -43.07
N TRP A 1145 15.16 10.48 -42.16
CA TRP A 1145 15.34 10.24 -40.72
C TRP A 1145 14.89 8.81 -40.40
N VAL A 1146 15.86 7.91 -40.22
CA VAL A 1146 15.70 6.63 -39.52
C VAL A 1146 16.30 6.84 -38.13
N ASP A 1147 15.44 6.97 -37.11
CA ASP A 1147 15.88 6.97 -35.71
C ASP A 1147 16.11 5.52 -35.26
N SER A 1148 17.37 5.09 -35.30
CA SER A 1148 17.85 3.93 -34.55
C SER A 1148 19.12 4.33 -33.80
N MET A 1149 18.97 4.73 -32.53
CA MET A 1149 20.10 4.81 -31.61
C MET A 1149 20.35 3.41 -31.05
N ILE A 1150 21.32 2.73 -31.65
CA ILE A 1150 21.95 1.52 -31.12
C ILE A 1150 22.70 1.91 -29.85
N ILE A 1151 22.19 1.49 -28.68
CA ILE A 1151 22.95 1.50 -27.43
C ILE A 1151 23.66 0.13 -27.34
N SER A 1152 24.97 0.17 -27.55
CA SER A 1152 25.92 -0.90 -27.23
C SER A 1152 26.05 -1.09 -25.71
N PRO A 1153 26.26 -2.32 -25.20
CA PRO A 1153 26.06 -2.64 -23.79
C PRO A 1153 27.29 -2.26 -22.94
N ALA A 1154 27.08 -1.51 -21.85
CA ALA A 1154 28.00 -1.47 -20.73
C ALA A 1154 27.29 -1.09 -19.43
N HIS A 1155 27.50 -1.94 -18.41
CA HIS A 1155 27.27 -1.77 -16.98
C HIS A 1155 25.96 -2.29 -16.36
N GLU A 1156 26.05 -3.56 -15.91
CA GLU A 1156 25.29 -4.13 -14.79
C GLU A 1156 25.65 -3.47 -13.44
N LYS A 1157 24.66 -3.37 -12.54
CA LYS A 1157 24.77 -3.67 -11.09
C LYS A 1157 23.46 -3.41 -10.33
N LEU A 1158 23.00 -4.41 -9.57
CA LEU A 1158 22.46 -4.23 -8.22
C LEU A 1158 22.59 -5.58 -7.45
N SER A 1159 23.11 -5.55 -6.22
CA SER A 1159 23.20 -6.74 -5.34
C SER A 1159 22.85 -6.38 -3.91
N VAL A 1160 22.03 -7.21 -3.25
CA VAL A 1160 21.73 -7.18 -1.81
C VAL A 1160 21.82 -8.63 -1.28
N ALA A 1161 22.40 -8.75 -0.07
CA ALA A 1161 22.94 -9.96 0.54
C ALA A 1161 21.90 -10.83 1.29
N LYS A 1162 22.19 -12.13 1.45
CA LYS A 1162 21.56 -13.04 2.43
C LYS A 1162 22.57 -14.08 2.92
N ASP A 1163 22.49 -14.38 4.23
CA ASP A 1163 23.17 -15.49 4.92
C ASP A 1163 22.09 -16.34 5.60
N LEU A 1164 22.09 -17.67 5.41
CA LEU A 1164 21.66 -18.67 6.41
C LEU A 1164 21.98 -20.10 5.95
N ARG A 1165 22.55 -20.88 6.88
CA ARG A 1165 23.21 -22.20 6.76
C ARG A 1165 22.34 -23.32 7.33
N LEU A 1166 22.28 -24.53 6.75
CA LEU A 1166 22.07 -25.86 7.42
C LEU A 1166 22.09 -27.07 6.45
N THR A 1167 22.25 -28.30 6.99
CA THR A 1167 23.24 -29.32 6.57
C THR A 1167 22.71 -30.73 6.15
N LEU A 1168 23.39 -31.42 5.19
CA LEU A 1168 23.92 -32.84 5.20
C LEU A 1168 23.49 -33.88 4.07
N ILE A 1169 24.35 -34.93 3.87
CA ILE A 1169 24.40 -36.33 3.25
C ILE A 1169 23.96 -36.70 1.80
N VAL A 1170 24.84 -37.48 1.14
CA VAL A 1170 24.88 -37.93 -0.27
C VAL A 1170 24.43 -39.40 -0.45
N ILE A 1171 23.56 -39.67 -1.42
CA ILE A 1171 23.27 -41.00 -2.01
C ILE A 1171 23.13 -40.82 -3.54
N VAL A 1172 23.87 -41.58 -4.34
CA VAL A 1172 23.90 -41.47 -5.81
C VAL A 1172 22.82 -42.37 -6.43
N LYS A 1173 22.13 -41.91 -7.48
CA LYS A 1173 21.22 -42.70 -8.31
C LYS A 1173 21.62 -42.50 -9.79
N LEU A 1174 21.89 -43.60 -10.52
CA LEU A 1174 22.20 -43.70 -11.98
C LEU A 1174 20.98 -43.32 -12.80
#